data_AF-A0A8K1FJN2-F1
#
_entry.id   AF-A0A8K1FJN2-F1
#
_cell.length_a   1.000
_cell.length_b   1.000
_cell.length_c   1.000
_cell.angle_alpha   90.00
_cell.angle_beta   90.00
_cell.angle_gamma   90.00
#
_symmetry.space_group_name_H-M   'P 1'
#
loop_
_entity.id
_entity.type
_entity.pdbx_description
1 polymer ?
#
loop_
_entity_poly.entity_id
_entity_poly.type
_entity_poly.pdbx_seq_one_letter_code
_entity_poly.pdbx_strand_id
1 'polypeptide(L)'
;MPMTRTWLLPLLAALSLVLSAVYVADLLKTSAHASGCEMTYSWPVYTPVATKALRHHKFALYTIHIQRRREALTGVPVLFLPGHMGSYKQGRSITKHLTDLDAELFDVFAIDFQEQLTALNGRFVEDQAVYVNDAIRAILKMYQKQKNTGGKKRRVPESVIVVAHSMGGVVARLAETLPNHKRQSIQHVVSLGTPYDKPPLPFDADAQSVYSRIHAKIAKAAGSSSSSVASRAALTTGSSSPSSTVYVSISGGHKDTTVHSSLSITARIAEEEYGLALLSSTMPKVGVTMDHLCLLWCHQLLRSVAHSLVAVVDKDKRELIKSPSRRLELAQLHLLGVKNEDLNQTATLIQYHHDGLVDGYHSVDEFASYKTYMPRYFVRLVRARFTTLFWVMYLLVLHIFHLQVTRWQQRFDLLAQSKATPGVSQEAFPSFTSMLHPVEHAPKFIKSLGAEIARVLETQPAGRRKTIVAGLFTGLVILLGIVTELSRRYTNVFVLTTEILQLTVFYVNALGLLYVFAMLLSLVRMLLHPLVRVAVSIVRRMRLHRWIVIAIVYVLVVLIGHVRDFDLLPLDSTPRHLALLVLGSAVIFMLHLLELGVKQVEVSTDQQRYRSTLFAFYLVSCISWIGPIAYFVDVVRDPPPQVSNDLLVNVASSVSILALFRYVITRTESEMIPLPPTAFFDAEESDVYGAEEGVKTTAENCPRCIYEDGGPGAVFIEYESRANTRRIKTKQNEIVVVGPTFRVVSCDCVFRFKQPREFCGFCLRSCRLCGGGSGNFQEAQRYQEYLDRNKMDVAMHSVLASSLEWTVLVLLFLQNEHYLYYVTPSVSLLLAVYHSWMRHPIEAKRIKKEQRKKQNKLDAAAKKKKRASYKKKKSSQRENPQPKRESLQPKRDSLQPKRSTTTTKTTKQKSFMDDYAATAGPTQGIAGLE
;
A
#
# COMPACT_ATOMS: atom_id res chain seq x y z
N MET A 1 -28.18 22.87 -7.90
CA MET A 1 -27.74 22.53 -6.52
C MET A 1 -26.22 22.74 -6.30
N PRO A 2 -25.63 23.94 -6.49
CA PRO A 2 -24.17 24.09 -6.40
C PRO A 2 -23.62 24.06 -4.96
N MET A 3 -24.34 24.64 -4.00
CA MET A 3 -23.84 24.95 -2.66
C MET A 3 -23.52 23.73 -1.78
N THR A 4 -24.18 22.59 -2.01
CA THR A 4 -23.93 21.35 -1.24
C THR A 4 -22.64 20.64 -1.67
N ARG A 5 -22.26 20.75 -2.95
CA ARG A 5 -21.07 20.11 -3.53
C ARG A 5 -19.76 20.72 -3.01
N THR A 6 -19.77 21.99 -2.62
CA THR A 6 -18.61 22.70 -2.05
C THR A 6 -18.37 22.39 -0.57
N TRP A 7 -19.41 22.22 0.23
CA TRP A 7 -19.29 22.00 1.68
C TRP A 7 -19.15 20.54 2.12
N LEU A 8 -19.57 19.56 1.29
CA LEU A 8 -19.54 18.14 1.68
C LEU A 8 -18.13 17.64 2.04
N LEU A 9 -17.10 17.93 1.24
CA LEU A 9 -15.74 17.47 1.51
C LEU A 9 -15.13 18.08 2.79
N PRO A 10 -15.19 19.41 3.01
CA PRO A 10 -14.83 20.01 4.30
C PRO A 10 -15.59 19.43 5.50
N LEU A 11 -16.89 19.11 5.36
CA LEU A 11 -17.70 18.52 6.42
C LEU A 11 -17.27 17.08 6.73
N LEU A 12 -17.03 16.26 5.70
CA LEU A 12 -16.49 14.90 5.86
C LEU A 12 -15.09 14.91 6.49
N ALA A 13 -14.23 15.87 6.10
CA ALA A 13 -12.92 16.08 6.69
C ALA A 13 -13.00 16.46 8.17
N ALA A 14 -13.88 17.40 8.54
CA ALA A 14 -14.13 17.78 9.93
C ALA A 14 -14.67 16.59 10.75
N LEU A 15 -15.65 15.84 10.22
CA LEU A 15 -16.20 14.65 10.86
C LEU A 15 -15.14 13.56 11.08
N SER A 16 -14.26 13.34 10.09
CA SER A 16 -13.18 12.35 10.16
C SER A 16 -12.10 12.75 11.18
N LEU A 17 -11.78 14.05 11.27
CA LEU A 17 -10.90 14.60 12.31
C LEU A 17 -11.51 14.44 13.71
N VAL A 18 -12.79 14.78 13.89
CA VAL A 18 -13.49 14.61 15.17
C VAL A 18 -13.55 13.13 15.55
N LEU A 19 -13.92 12.23 14.64
CA LEU A 19 -13.96 10.79 14.88
C LEU A 19 -12.58 10.24 15.29
N SER A 20 -11.52 10.66 14.61
CA SER A 20 -10.15 10.25 14.90
C SER A 20 -9.65 10.83 16.23
N ALA A 21 -9.94 12.09 16.53
CA ALA A 21 -9.58 12.73 17.79
C ALA A 21 -10.33 12.13 18.99
N VAL A 22 -11.62 11.81 18.82
CA VAL A 22 -12.43 11.10 19.82
C VAL A 22 -11.89 9.69 20.06
N TYR A 23 -11.55 8.94 19.01
CA TYR A 23 -10.92 7.62 19.14
C TYR A 23 -9.58 7.68 19.88
N VAL A 24 -8.71 8.66 19.58
CA VAL A 24 -7.46 8.86 20.31
C VAL A 24 -7.70 9.28 21.76
N ALA A 25 -8.67 10.14 22.03
CA ALA A 25 -9.04 10.53 23.40
C ALA A 25 -9.59 9.36 24.22
N ASP A 26 -10.37 8.46 23.59
CA ASP A 26 -10.88 7.25 24.22
C ASP A 26 -9.78 6.19 24.43
N LEU A 27 -8.84 6.02 23.50
CA LEU A 27 -7.64 5.21 23.72
C LEU A 27 -6.81 5.72 24.91
N LEU A 28 -6.59 7.04 24.98
CA LEU A 28 -5.86 7.67 26.09
C LEU A 28 -6.59 7.46 27.42
N LYS A 29 -7.90 7.72 27.50
CA LYS A 29 -8.74 7.43 28.68
C LYS A 29 -8.66 5.97 29.12
N THR A 30 -8.85 5.03 28.19
CA THR A 30 -8.80 3.59 28.47
C THR A 30 -7.41 3.17 28.95
N SER A 31 -6.33 3.69 28.35
CA SER A 31 -4.96 3.41 28.83
C SER A 31 -4.68 3.97 30.24
N ALA A 32 -5.24 5.15 30.55
CA ALA A 32 -5.14 5.82 31.84
C ALA A 32 -6.11 5.28 32.90
N HIS A 33 -7.01 4.35 32.55
CA HIS A 33 -7.90 3.69 33.50
C HIS A 33 -7.08 2.94 34.56
N ALA A 34 -7.42 3.12 35.83
CA ALA A 34 -6.69 2.51 36.94
C ALA A 34 -6.65 0.98 36.80
N SER A 35 -5.48 0.36 36.99
CA SER A 35 -5.46 -1.09 37.14
C SER A 35 -5.91 -1.43 38.56
N GLY A 36 -6.94 -2.25 38.70
CA GLY A 36 -7.32 -2.83 39.99
C GLY A 36 -6.40 -3.97 40.45
N CYS A 37 -5.31 -4.25 39.72
CA CYS A 37 -4.42 -5.36 40.03
C CYS A 37 -3.19 -4.94 40.85
N GLU A 38 -2.82 -5.76 41.83
CA GLU A 38 -1.67 -5.54 42.71
C GLU A 38 -0.35 -5.96 42.05
N MET A 39 0.77 -5.38 42.53
CA MET A 39 2.11 -5.66 42.01
C MET A 39 2.67 -6.99 42.55
N THR A 40 3.14 -7.87 41.65
CA THR A 40 3.96 -9.02 42.04
C THR A 40 5.42 -8.61 42.26
N TYR A 41 5.80 -8.35 43.51
CA TYR A 41 7.19 -8.11 43.89
C TYR A 41 8.01 -9.41 43.92
N SER A 42 9.21 -9.39 43.34
CA SER A 42 10.09 -10.55 43.22
C SER A 42 11.57 -10.15 43.16
N TRP A 43 12.43 -11.05 43.66
CA TRP A 43 13.89 -10.92 43.58
C TRP A 43 14.45 -12.06 42.70
N PRO A 44 14.34 -11.97 41.36
CA PRO A 44 14.74 -13.02 40.45
C PRO A 44 16.25 -13.06 40.22
N VAL A 45 16.80 -14.27 40.18
CA VAL A 45 18.17 -14.57 39.75
C VAL A 45 18.09 -15.30 38.41
N TYR A 46 18.61 -14.67 37.36
CA TYR A 46 18.64 -15.23 36.00
C TYR A 46 20.01 -15.85 35.73
N THR A 47 20.06 -17.13 35.33
CA THR A 47 21.33 -17.82 34.99
C THR A 47 21.32 -18.26 33.51
N PRO A 48 22.31 -17.88 32.68
CA PRO A 48 22.35 -18.32 31.28
C PRO A 48 22.66 -19.83 31.16
N VAL A 49 21.91 -20.52 30.31
CA VAL A 49 21.97 -21.97 30.09
C VAL A 49 23.02 -22.30 29.02
N ALA A 50 24.28 -22.27 29.42
CA ALA A 50 25.43 -22.53 28.55
C ALA A 50 25.49 -24.01 28.09
N THR A 51 24.83 -24.33 26.97
CA THR A 51 24.92 -25.65 26.32
C THR A 51 25.44 -25.54 24.90
N LYS A 52 26.33 -26.46 24.49
CA LYS A 52 26.85 -26.51 23.10
C LYS A 52 25.75 -26.72 22.04
N ALA A 53 24.58 -27.21 22.45
CA ALA A 53 23.42 -27.47 21.59
C ALA A 53 22.51 -26.25 21.35
N LEU A 54 22.69 -25.15 22.09
CA LEU A 54 21.91 -23.89 21.95
C LEU A 54 22.76 -22.73 21.44
N ARG A 55 23.72 -23.00 20.54
CA ARG A 55 24.53 -21.97 19.90
C ARG A 55 23.73 -21.25 18.80
N HIS A 56 22.76 -20.43 19.21
CA HIS A 56 22.20 -19.40 18.33
C HIS A 56 23.05 -18.13 18.39
N HIS A 57 23.06 -17.36 17.31
CA HIS A 57 23.87 -16.13 17.21
C HIS A 57 23.24 -14.94 17.98
N LYS A 58 21.92 -14.99 18.20
CA LYS A 58 21.13 -13.89 18.78
C LYS A 58 20.35 -14.29 20.04
N PHE A 59 19.86 -15.53 20.13
CA PHE A 59 18.92 -15.94 21.17
C PHE A 59 19.62 -16.73 22.28
N ALA A 60 19.14 -16.57 23.51
CA ALA A 60 19.65 -17.24 24.69
C ALA A 60 18.54 -17.91 25.50
N LEU A 61 18.91 -18.90 26.31
CA LEU A 61 18.04 -19.55 27.28
C LEU A 61 18.56 -19.27 28.68
N TYR A 62 17.68 -18.93 29.61
CA TYR A 62 18.00 -18.68 31.02
C TYR A 62 17.19 -19.62 31.93
N THR A 63 17.70 -19.96 33.11
CA THR A 63 16.84 -20.35 34.25
C THR A 63 16.45 -19.10 35.04
N ILE A 64 15.26 -19.13 35.65
CA ILE A 64 14.82 -18.14 36.63
C ILE A 64 14.72 -18.85 37.99
N HIS A 65 15.36 -18.28 39.00
CA HIS A 65 15.19 -18.66 40.40
C HIS A 65 14.76 -17.44 41.23
N ILE A 66 14.15 -17.65 42.40
CA ILE A 66 13.77 -16.58 43.32
C ILE A 66 14.69 -16.63 44.54
N GLN A 67 15.31 -15.50 44.88
CA GLN A 67 16.30 -15.32 45.96
C GLN A 67 17.60 -16.14 45.84
N ARG A 68 17.53 -17.46 45.69
CA ARG A 68 18.68 -18.38 45.67
C ARG A 68 18.68 -19.23 44.41
N ARG A 69 19.85 -19.36 43.76
CA ARG A 69 20.07 -20.24 42.61
C ARG A 69 20.00 -21.71 43.05
N ARG A 70 19.38 -22.57 42.23
CA ARG A 70 19.38 -24.04 42.41
C ARG A 70 20.16 -24.67 41.25
N GLU A 71 21.00 -25.66 41.53
CA GLU A 71 21.81 -26.34 40.49
C GLU A 71 21.23 -27.68 40.03
N ALA A 72 20.39 -28.31 40.85
CA ALA A 72 19.70 -29.55 40.49
C ALA A 72 18.32 -29.25 39.89
N LEU A 73 18.05 -29.79 38.70
CA LEU A 73 16.71 -29.87 38.12
C LEU A 73 15.96 -31.04 38.76
N THR A 74 14.82 -30.77 39.40
CA THR A 74 14.05 -31.76 40.18
C THR A 74 12.54 -31.54 40.15
N GLY A 75 12.07 -30.51 39.45
CA GLY A 75 10.65 -30.23 39.22
C GLY A 75 10.26 -30.45 37.75
N VAL A 76 9.00 -30.14 37.44
CA VAL A 76 8.48 -30.08 36.07
C VAL A 76 9.07 -28.85 35.35
N PRO A 77 9.61 -28.99 34.13
CA PRO A 77 10.12 -27.86 33.37
C PRO A 77 9.00 -26.95 32.86
N VAL A 78 9.11 -25.67 33.17
CA VAL A 78 8.26 -24.59 32.63
C VAL A 78 9.13 -23.69 31.76
N LEU A 79 8.65 -23.30 30.58
CA LEU A 79 9.34 -22.41 29.65
C LEU A 79 8.53 -21.15 29.42
N PHE A 80 9.07 -20.01 29.86
CA PHE A 80 8.52 -18.69 29.60
C PHE A 80 8.96 -18.16 28.23
N LEU A 81 7.99 -17.72 27.42
CA LEU A 81 8.19 -17.12 26.10
C LEU A 81 7.70 -15.66 26.09
N PRO A 82 8.61 -14.67 25.96
CA PRO A 82 8.24 -13.26 25.89
C PRO A 82 7.56 -12.88 24.57
N GLY A 83 6.91 -11.72 24.59
CA GLY A 83 6.17 -11.15 23.47
C GLY A 83 6.95 -10.23 22.53
N HIS A 84 6.20 -9.42 21.78
CA HIS A 84 6.73 -8.31 20.99
C HIS A 84 7.50 -7.33 21.88
N MET A 85 8.75 -7.00 21.51
CA MET A 85 9.67 -6.21 22.33
C MET A 85 9.87 -6.75 23.76
N GLY A 86 9.64 -8.06 23.96
CA GLY A 86 9.70 -8.70 25.25
C GLY A 86 11.08 -9.29 25.59
N SER A 87 11.38 -9.34 26.88
CA SER A 87 12.60 -9.90 27.44
C SER A 87 12.27 -11.09 28.36
N TYR A 88 13.16 -12.09 28.41
CA TYR A 88 13.11 -13.22 29.35
C TYR A 88 12.82 -12.82 30.80
N LYS A 89 13.21 -11.59 31.18
CA LYS A 89 12.99 -10.99 32.51
C LYS A 89 11.51 -10.95 32.93
N GLN A 90 10.59 -10.87 31.96
CA GLN A 90 9.14 -10.82 32.16
C GLN A 90 8.60 -12.07 32.91
N GLY A 91 9.26 -13.23 32.79
CA GLY A 91 8.88 -14.47 33.49
C GLY A 91 9.04 -14.44 35.02
N ARG A 92 9.65 -13.40 35.61
CA ARG A 92 9.90 -13.31 37.06
C ARG A 92 8.64 -13.45 37.92
N SER A 93 7.53 -12.85 37.47
CA SER A 93 6.33 -12.68 38.27
C SER A 93 5.59 -14.03 38.42
N ILE A 94 5.44 -14.78 37.32
CA ILE A 94 4.90 -16.14 37.38
C ILE A 94 5.84 -17.09 38.13
N THR A 95 7.16 -16.93 37.98
CA THR A 95 8.16 -17.71 38.75
C THR A 95 8.00 -17.50 40.25
N LYS A 96 7.71 -16.26 40.70
CA LYS A 96 7.44 -15.94 42.12
C LYS A 96 6.23 -16.72 42.64
N HIS A 97 5.07 -16.60 41.99
CA HIS A 97 3.85 -17.31 42.41
C HIS A 97 3.99 -18.82 42.37
N LEU A 98 4.71 -19.39 41.39
CA LEU A 98 5.01 -20.83 41.36
C LEU A 98 5.89 -21.25 42.56
N THR A 99 6.93 -20.48 42.87
CA THR A 99 7.85 -20.74 44.00
C THR A 99 7.15 -20.60 45.36
N ASP A 100 6.19 -19.66 45.48
CA ASP A 100 5.41 -19.44 46.70
C ASP A 100 4.43 -20.58 47.00
N LEU A 101 3.98 -21.31 45.97
CA LEU A 101 3.06 -22.45 46.12
C LEU A 101 3.79 -23.77 46.37
N ASP A 102 4.90 -24.00 45.66
CA ASP A 102 5.83 -25.10 45.92
C ASP A 102 7.21 -24.73 45.35
N ALA A 103 8.18 -24.55 46.25
CA ALA A 103 9.52 -24.11 45.92
C ALA A 103 10.39 -25.16 45.20
N GLU A 104 9.91 -26.39 44.98
CA GLU A 104 10.59 -27.45 44.24
C GLU A 104 9.81 -28.04 43.05
N LEU A 105 8.48 -27.88 43.01
CA LEU A 105 7.63 -28.53 41.98
C LEU A 105 7.98 -28.13 40.55
N PHE A 106 8.52 -26.93 40.33
CA PHE A 106 8.86 -26.41 39.01
C PHE A 106 10.31 -25.96 38.88
N ASP A 107 10.88 -26.18 37.69
CA ASP A 107 12.11 -25.57 37.21
C ASP A 107 11.76 -24.61 36.07
N VAL A 108 11.87 -23.31 36.30
CA VAL A 108 11.44 -22.29 35.33
C VAL A 108 12.62 -21.83 34.47
N PHE A 109 12.41 -21.94 33.16
CA PHE A 109 13.29 -21.46 32.10
C PHE A 109 12.62 -20.27 31.40
N ALA A 110 13.41 -19.41 30.75
CA ALA A 110 12.91 -18.32 29.92
C ALA A 110 13.83 -18.07 28.72
N ILE A 111 13.25 -17.78 27.56
CA ILE A 111 14.03 -17.45 26.35
C ILE A 111 14.19 -15.94 26.20
N ASP A 112 15.37 -15.54 25.79
CA ASP A 112 15.70 -14.18 25.35
C ASP A 112 15.67 -14.11 23.82
N PHE A 113 14.69 -13.36 23.30
CA PHE A 113 14.52 -13.07 21.88
C PHE A 113 15.13 -11.71 21.46
N GLN A 114 15.94 -11.07 22.32
CA GLN A 114 16.54 -9.74 22.07
C GLN A 114 15.50 -8.64 21.73
N GLU A 115 14.32 -8.72 22.33
CA GLU A 115 13.27 -7.69 22.22
C GLU A 115 12.84 -7.42 20.74
N GLN A 116 12.86 -8.47 19.92
CA GLN A 116 12.50 -8.39 18.49
C GLN A 116 11.07 -7.90 18.22
N LEU A 117 10.91 -7.28 17.04
CA LEU A 117 9.69 -6.63 16.58
C LEU A 117 8.68 -7.62 15.96
N THR A 118 8.40 -8.73 16.66
CA THR A 118 7.62 -9.89 16.17
C THR A 118 6.22 -9.59 15.62
N ALA A 119 5.53 -8.57 16.13
CA ALA A 119 4.21 -8.17 15.62
C ALA A 119 4.27 -7.44 14.25
N LEU A 120 5.46 -7.07 13.76
CA LEU A 120 5.65 -6.30 12.53
C LEU A 120 6.08 -7.17 11.33
N ASN A 121 6.77 -8.29 11.54
CA ASN A 121 7.16 -9.21 10.45
C ASN A 121 7.21 -10.68 10.91
N GLY A 122 6.68 -11.58 10.07
CA GLY A 122 6.55 -13.00 10.39
C GLY A 122 7.85 -13.79 10.52
N ARG A 123 8.96 -13.34 9.90
CA ARG A 123 10.25 -14.07 9.92
C ARG A 123 10.81 -14.17 11.34
N PHE A 124 10.65 -13.12 12.13
CA PHE A 124 10.94 -13.15 13.57
C PHE A 124 10.19 -14.28 14.28
N VAL A 125 8.92 -14.52 13.94
CA VAL A 125 8.10 -15.57 14.55
C VAL A 125 8.57 -16.96 14.11
N GLU A 126 8.99 -17.13 12.85
CA GLU A 126 9.58 -18.38 12.35
C GLU A 126 10.92 -18.69 13.03
N ASP A 127 11.87 -17.75 13.05
CA ASP A 127 13.20 -17.91 13.68
C ASP A 127 13.08 -18.26 15.18
N GLN A 128 12.18 -17.57 15.88
CA GLN A 128 11.91 -17.82 17.30
C GLN A 128 11.26 -19.20 17.52
N ALA A 129 10.36 -19.64 16.64
CA ALA A 129 9.71 -20.94 16.74
C ALA A 129 10.68 -22.11 16.48
N VAL A 130 11.64 -21.93 15.56
CA VAL A 130 12.78 -22.86 15.38
C VAL A 130 13.56 -22.98 16.69
N TYR A 131 13.95 -21.84 17.28
CA TYR A 131 14.73 -21.81 18.52
C TYR A 131 13.97 -22.34 19.74
N VAL A 132 12.65 -22.16 19.84
CA VAL A 132 11.82 -22.76 20.91
C VAL A 132 11.90 -24.28 20.89
N ASN A 133 11.79 -24.91 19.71
CA ASN A 133 11.94 -26.36 19.60
C ASN A 133 13.36 -26.83 19.96
N ASP A 134 14.40 -26.04 19.65
CA ASP A 134 15.79 -26.33 20.05
C ASP A 134 15.98 -26.20 21.56
N ALA A 135 15.47 -25.12 22.18
CA ALA A 135 15.48 -24.89 23.62
C ALA A 135 14.78 -26.02 24.39
N ILE A 136 13.59 -26.44 23.95
CA ILE A 136 12.87 -27.58 24.54
C ILE A 136 13.70 -28.87 24.42
N ARG A 137 14.29 -29.15 23.25
CA ARG A 137 15.17 -30.32 23.08
C ARG A 137 16.44 -30.25 23.93
N ALA A 138 16.94 -29.07 24.27
CA ALA A 138 18.07 -28.90 25.18
C ALA A 138 17.67 -29.07 26.66
N ILE A 139 16.55 -28.47 27.10
CA ILE A 139 16.00 -28.63 28.46
C ILE A 139 15.82 -30.11 28.78
N LEU A 140 15.12 -30.85 27.92
CA LEU A 140 14.87 -32.29 28.13
C LEU A 140 16.17 -33.11 28.16
N LYS A 141 17.21 -32.73 27.41
CA LYS A 141 18.55 -33.34 27.48
C LYS A 141 19.29 -33.03 28.78
N MET A 142 19.05 -31.89 29.44
CA MET A 142 19.65 -31.57 30.73
C MET A 142 19.15 -32.52 31.83
N TYR A 143 17.84 -32.78 31.91
CA TYR A 143 17.28 -33.80 32.81
C TYR A 143 17.86 -35.20 32.54
N GLN A 144 17.95 -35.60 31.27
CA GLN A 144 18.56 -36.88 30.87
C GLN A 144 20.02 -36.99 31.36
N LYS A 145 20.84 -35.95 31.17
CA LYS A 145 22.22 -35.92 31.67
C LYS A 145 22.28 -35.98 33.21
N GLN A 146 21.38 -35.28 33.90
CA GLN A 146 21.36 -35.25 35.36
C GLN A 146 20.88 -36.58 35.98
N LYS A 147 20.00 -37.34 35.31
CA LYS A 147 19.65 -38.73 35.67
C LYS A 147 20.82 -39.69 35.48
N ASN A 148 21.66 -39.49 34.47
CA ASN A 148 22.81 -40.35 34.20
C ASN A 148 24.01 -40.07 35.14
N THR A 149 24.01 -38.94 35.85
CA THR A 149 25.12 -38.50 36.72
C THR A 149 24.75 -38.46 38.21
N GLY A 150 23.46 -38.29 38.56
CA GLY A 150 22.94 -38.46 39.92
C GLY A 150 22.07 -39.70 40.04
N GLY A 151 22.26 -40.49 41.10
CA GLY A 151 21.79 -41.87 41.24
C GLY A 151 20.31 -42.19 40.94
N LYS A 152 20.06 -43.49 40.71
CA LYS A 152 18.92 -44.14 40.01
C LYS A 152 17.47 -43.66 40.26
N LYS A 153 17.17 -42.78 41.22
CA LYS A 153 15.80 -42.33 41.56
C LYS A 153 15.28 -41.09 40.80
N ARG A 154 16.10 -40.38 40.01
CA ARG A 154 15.65 -39.19 39.26
C ARG A 154 14.85 -39.56 38.01
N ARG A 155 13.66 -38.96 37.85
CA ARG A 155 12.82 -39.06 36.64
C ARG A 155 13.28 -38.08 35.55
N VAL A 156 12.78 -38.26 34.34
CA VAL A 156 13.04 -37.38 33.18
C VAL A 156 11.69 -36.99 32.59
N PRO A 157 11.36 -35.69 32.48
CA PRO A 157 10.14 -35.24 31.84
C PRO A 157 10.17 -35.55 30.34
N GLU A 158 9.01 -35.85 29.75
CA GLU A 158 8.87 -36.09 28.31
C GLU A 158 8.57 -34.79 27.54
N SER A 159 7.99 -33.81 28.23
CA SER A 159 7.46 -32.55 27.72
C SER A 159 7.81 -31.36 28.63
N VAL A 160 7.50 -30.15 28.15
CA VAL A 160 7.70 -28.88 28.82
C VAL A 160 6.36 -28.12 28.84
N ILE A 161 6.02 -27.52 29.98
CA ILE A 161 4.88 -26.60 30.09
C ILE A 161 5.31 -25.25 29.52
N VAL A 162 4.51 -24.63 28.65
CA VAL A 162 4.81 -23.30 28.11
C VAL A 162 3.94 -22.25 28.79
N VAL A 163 4.57 -21.16 29.26
CA VAL A 163 3.89 -19.93 29.66
C VAL A 163 4.29 -18.85 28.68
N ALA A 164 3.35 -18.26 27.96
CA ALA A 164 3.64 -17.35 26.86
C ALA A 164 2.96 -15.98 27.03
N HIS A 165 3.57 -14.93 26.49
CA HIS A 165 3.00 -13.59 26.44
C HIS A 165 2.91 -13.09 25.00
N SER A 166 1.78 -12.48 24.64
CA SER A 166 1.59 -11.80 23.35
C SER A 166 2.00 -12.71 22.17
N MET A 167 2.80 -12.20 21.23
CA MET A 167 3.34 -12.97 20.10
C MET A 167 4.06 -14.27 20.50
N GLY A 168 4.60 -14.40 21.72
CA GLY A 168 5.24 -15.63 22.21
C GLY A 168 4.31 -16.84 22.22
N GLY A 169 2.99 -16.65 22.33
CA GLY A 169 2.02 -17.74 22.20
C GLY A 169 1.80 -18.17 20.75
N VAL A 170 1.93 -17.25 19.80
CA VAL A 170 1.95 -17.53 18.35
C VAL A 170 3.22 -18.31 17.99
N VAL A 171 4.37 -17.90 18.54
CA VAL A 171 5.64 -18.64 18.44
C VAL A 171 5.49 -20.07 18.96
N ALA A 172 4.88 -20.27 20.14
CA ALA A 172 4.63 -21.60 20.71
C ALA A 172 3.80 -22.50 19.78
N ARG A 173 2.69 -21.99 19.24
CA ARG A 173 1.83 -22.76 18.34
C ARG A 173 2.48 -23.01 16.99
N LEU A 174 3.24 -22.05 16.45
CA LEU A 174 4.01 -22.22 15.23
C LEU A 174 5.07 -23.31 15.39
N ALA A 175 5.75 -23.37 16.55
CA ALA A 175 6.77 -24.38 16.82
C ALA A 175 6.23 -25.81 16.69
N GLU A 176 4.99 -26.09 17.10
CA GLU A 176 4.32 -27.38 16.89
C GLU A 176 4.01 -27.73 15.42
N THR A 177 4.27 -26.82 14.47
CA THR A 177 4.12 -27.06 13.01
C THR A 177 5.45 -27.30 12.30
N LEU A 178 6.59 -27.01 12.95
CA LEU A 178 7.91 -27.04 12.30
C LEU A 178 8.54 -28.45 12.30
N PRO A 179 9.34 -28.82 11.27
CA PRO A 179 9.98 -30.13 11.19
C PRO A 179 10.92 -30.46 12.36
N ASN A 180 11.45 -29.45 13.05
CA ASN A 180 12.34 -29.64 14.20
C ASN A 180 11.59 -29.87 15.53
N HIS A 181 10.26 -29.97 15.51
CA HIS A 181 9.44 -30.25 16.70
C HIS A 181 9.58 -31.70 17.17
N LYS A 182 9.94 -31.91 18.46
CA LYS A 182 9.82 -33.23 19.08
C LYS A 182 8.33 -33.49 19.39
N ARG A 183 7.72 -34.52 18.79
CA ARG A 183 6.32 -34.92 19.07
C ARG A 183 6.05 -34.97 20.58
N GLN A 184 4.91 -34.42 20.99
CA GLN A 184 4.44 -34.36 22.39
C GLN A 184 5.41 -33.67 23.36
N SER A 185 6.34 -32.83 22.89
CA SER A 185 7.26 -32.07 23.76
C SER A 185 6.67 -30.77 24.30
N ILE A 186 5.67 -30.20 23.61
CA ILE A 186 4.74 -29.21 24.13
C ILE A 186 3.42 -29.98 24.36
N GLN A 187 2.76 -29.75 25.50
CA GLN A 187 1.49 -30.41 25.85
C GLN A 187 0.51 -29.52 26.62
N HIS A 188 0.99 -28.51 27.33
CA HIS A 188 0.15 -27.52 28.01
C HIS A 188 0.74 -26.13 27.80
N VAL A 189 -0.08 -25.21 27.31
CA VAL A 189 0.30 -23.83 27.03
C VAL A 189 -0.67 -22.90 27.74
N VAL A 190 -0.17 -22.05 28.64
CA VAL A 190 -0.92 -20.92 29.19
C VAL A 190 -0.38 -19.64 28.56
N SER A 191 -1.26 -18.84 27.98
CA SER A 191 -0.90 -17.73 27.10
C SER A 191 -1.65 -16.45 27.49
N LEU A 192 -0.91 -15.34 27.59
CA LEU A 192 -1.40 -14.09 28.15
C LEU A 192 -1.39 -13.00 27.07
N GLY A 193 -2.55 -12.47 26.71
CA GLY A 193 -2.71 -11.44 25.67
C GLY A 193 -2.26 -11.88 24.28
N THR A 194 -2.28 -13.17 23.97
CA THR A 194 -1.83 -13.69 22.67
C THR A 194 -2.87 -13.43 21.57
N PRO A 195 -2.48 -12.92 20.38
CA PRO A 195 -3.34 -12.83 19.21
C PRO A 195 -3.30 -14.14 18.39
N TYR A 196 -4.27 -15.03 18.56
CA TYR A 196 -4.37 -16.32 17.86
C TYR A 196 -5.22 -16.29 16.57
N ASP A 197 -6.23 -15.42 16.48
CA ASP A 197 -7.08 -15.32 15.29
C ASP A 197 -6.35 -14.70 14.08
N LYS A 198 -5.76 -13.52 14.27
CA LYS A 198 -5.12 -12.71 13.22
C LYS A 198 -3.94 -11.91 13.79
N PRO A 199 -2.95 -11.53 12.96
CA PRO A 199 -1.86 -10.64 13.37
C PRO A 199 -2.40 -9.26 13.79
N PRO A 200 -1.87 -8.62 14.86
CA PRO A 200 -2.26 -7.27 15.25
C PRO A 200 -2.00 -6.21 14.18
N LEU A 201 -1.04 -6.45 13.27
CA LEU A 201 -0.72 -5.60 12.12
C LEU A 201 -0.74 -6.43 10.82
N PRO A 202 -1.88 -6.52 10.10
CA PRO A 202 -2.09 -7.45 8.99
C PRO A 202 -1.48 -6.99 7.65
N PHE A 203 -0.48 -6.11 7.65
CA PHE A 203 0.17 -5.60 6.44
C PHE A 203 1.38 -6.43 5.99
N ASP A 204 1.88 -7.34 6.83
CA ASP A 204 3.04 -8.19 6.55
C ASP A 204 2.62 -9.57 6.02
N ALA A 205 3.22 -9.97 4.89
CA ALA A 205 2.85 -11.20 4.21
C ALA A 205 3.44 -12.46 4.87
N ASP A 206 4.64 -12.37 5.45
CA ASP A 206 5.26 -13.48 6.18
C ASP A 206 4.44 -13.79 7.45
N ALA A 207 3.95 -12.75 8.14
CA ALA A 207 3.05 -12.90 9.28
C ALA A 207 1.74 -13.60 8.86
N GLN A 208 1.12 -13.19 7.75
CA GLN A 208 -0.09 -13.87 7.26
C GLN A 208 0.18 -15.35 6.89
N SER A 209 1.38 -15.67 6.39
CA SER A 209 1.82 -17.04 6.11
C SER A 209 1.91 -17.87 7.41
N VAL A 210 2.46 -17.30 8.48
CA VAL A 210 2.55 -17.92 9.83
C VAL A 210 1.15 -18.28 10.36
N TYR A 211 0.21 -17.33 10.36
CA TYR A 211 -1.16 -17.60 10.82
C TYR A 211 -1.86 -18.65 9.93
N SER A 212 -1.71 -18.55 8.61
CA SER A 212 -2.25 -19.54 7.67
C SER A 212 -1.72 -20.95 7.93
N ARG A 213 -0.42 -21.12 8.22
CA ARG A 213 0.18 -22.41 8.58
C ARG A 213 -0.39 -22.97 9.88
N ILE A 214 -0.59 -22.11 10.89
CA ILE A 214 -1.18 -22.50 12.17
C ILE A 214 -2.62 -22.99 11.98
N HIS A 215 -3.49 -22.20 11.35
CA HIS A 215 -4.92 -22.53 11.21
C HIS A 215 -5.14 -23.75 10.29
N ALA A 216 -4.31 -23.92 9.24
CA ALA A 216 -4.40 -25.05 8.33
C ALA A 216 -4.15 -26.42 9.01
N LYS A 217 -3.47 -26.47 10.16
CA LYS A 217 -3.29 -27.70 10.94
C LYS A 217 -4.60 -28.15 11.59
N ILE A 218 -5.42 -27.22 12.08
CA ILE A 218 -6.74 -27.51 12.67
C ILE A 218 -7.79 -27.77 11.59
N ALA A 219 -7.83 -26.98 10.51
CA ALA A 219 -8.78 -27.20 9.42
C ALA A 219 -8.66 -28.61 8.78
N LYS A 220 -7.43 -29.16 8.73
CA LYS A 220 -7.17 -30.54 8.29
C LYS A 220 -7.57 -31.61 9.31
N ALA A 221 -7.50 -31.32 10.61
CA ALA A 221 -7.97 -32.22 11.66
C ALA A 221 -9.51 -32.28 11.68
N ALA A 222 -10.17 -31.13 11.54
CA ALA A 222 -11.63 -30.98 11.49
C ALA A 222 -12.28 -31.40 10.14
N GLY A 223 -11.65 -32.29 9.37
CA GLY A 223 -12.18 -32.87 8.12
C GLY A 223 -12.55 -31.90 6.99
N SER A 224 -12.22 -30.60 7.12
CA SER A 224 -12.87 -29.52 6.36
C SER A 224 -12.16 -29.22 5.03
N SER A 225 -12.16 -30.19 4.12
CA SER A 225 -11.50 -30.09 2.80
C SER A 225 -12.38 -29.45 1.72
N SER A 226 -12.56 -28.12 1.76
CA SER A 226 -13.34 -27.35 0.77
C SER A 226 -12.57 -26.18 0.13
N SER A 227 -11.27 -26.36 -0.16
CA SER A 227 -10.55 -25.51 -1.12
C SER A 227 -9.49 -26.31 -1.90
N SER A 228 -9.49 -26.11 -3.22
CA SER A 228 -8.56 -26.75 -4.15
C SER A 228 -7.23 -25.96 -4.28
N VAL A 229 -6.36 -26.36 -5.21
CA VAL A 229 -5.06 -25.73 -5.55
C VAL A 229 -3.87 -26.03 -4.60
N ALA A 230 -4.06 -26.23 -3.29
CA ALA A 230 -2.94 -26.42 -2.34
C ALA A 230 -2.33 -27.85 -2.26
N SER A 231 -2.84 -28.83 -3.01
CA SER A 231 -2.71 -30.27 -2.66
C SER A 231 -1.54 -31.06 -3.29
N ARG A 232 -0.47 -30.41 -3.79
CA ARG A 232 0.68 -31.11 -4.43
C ARG A 232 1.97 -31.19 -3.61
N ALA A 233 2.06 -30.54 -2.45
CA ALA A 233 3.29 -30.48 -1.64
C ALA A 233 3.24 -31.27 -0.31
N ALA A 234 2.18 -32.06 -0.08
CA ALA A 234 1.84 -32.57 1.26
C ALA A 234 1.87 -34.12 1.41
N LEU A 235 2.55 -34.84 0.51
CA LEU A 235 2.41 -36.31 0.39
C LEU A 235 3.53 -37.14 1.07
N THR A 236 4.47 -36.52 1.80
CA THR A 236 5.74 -37.17 2.22
C THR A 236 6.03 -37.17 3.72
N THR A 237 5.11 -36.75 4.59
CA THR A 237 5.26 -36.81 6.06
C THR A 237 4.02 -37.40 6.73
N GLY A 238 4.13 -38.63 7.26
CA GLY A 238 2.98 -39.42 7.70
C GLY A 238 2.44 -39.17 9.12
N SER A 239 1.25 -39.72 9.36
CA SER A 239 0.56 -39.84 10.66
C SER A 239 0.32 -38.51 11.40
N SER A 240 -0.79 -37.86 11.06
CA SER A 240 -1.41 -36.76 11.79
C SER A 240 -2.38 -37.28 12.86
N SER A 241 -1.88 -37.54 14.06
CA SER A 241 -2.72 -37.61 15.26
C SER A 241 -3.15 -36.18 15.64
N PRO A 242 -4.38 -35.95 16.14
CA PRO A 242 -4.86 -34.63 16.54
C PRO A 242 -4.05 -34.01 17.69
N SER A 243 -4.26 -32.71 17.90
CA SER A 243 -3.35 -31.86 18.67
C SER A 243 -3.64 -31.94 20.17
N SER A 244 -3.16 -32.99 20.85
CA SER A 244 -3.31 -33.25 22.32
C SER A 244 -2.64 -32.22 23.27
N THR A 245 -2.33 -31.03 22.75
CA THR A 245 -1.80 -29.87 23.44
C THR A 245 -2.95 -28.99 23.91
N VAL A 246 -3.10 -28.85 25.23
CA VAL A 246 -4.13 -28.00 25.84
C VAL A 246 -3.68 -26.53 25.81
N TYR A 247 -4.52 -25.67 25.27
CA TYR A 247 -4.31 -24.23 25.12
C TYR A 247 -5.24 -23.43 26.03
N VAL A 248 -4.67 -22.73 27.00
CA VAL A 248 -5.35 -21.74 27.85
C VAL A 248 -4.89 -20.35 27.40
N SER A 249 -5.85 -19.49 27.03
CA SER A 249 -5.63 -18.13 26.57
C SER A 249 -6.36 -17.16 27.50
N ILE A 250 -5.67 -16.14 28.00
CA ILE A 250 -6.23 -15.14 28.92
C ILE A 250 -5.93 -13.74 28.37
N SER A 251 -6.96 -12.92 28.19
CA SER A 251 -6.85 -11.55 27.68
C SER A 251 -7.11 -10.50 28.76
N GLY A 252 -6.40 -9.37 28.71
CA GLY A 252 -6.60 -8.24 29.62
C GLY A 252 -7.89 -7.43 29.39
N GLY A 253 -8.58 -7.68 28.27
CA GLY A 253 -9.84 -7.02 27.92
C GLY A 253 -9.65 -5.61 27.35
N HIS A 254 -10.59 -4.72 27.63
CA HIS A 254 -10.69 -3.42 26.97
C HIS A 254 -9.49 -2.52 27.25
N LYS A 255 -8.88 -2.60 28.44
CA LYS A 255 -7.66 -1.86 28.78
C LYS A 255 -6.43 -2.30 27.97
N ASP A 256 -6.38 -3.52 27.45
CA ASP A 256 -5.33 -3.93 26.51
C ASP A 256 -5.54 -3.21 25.17
N THR A 257 -4.77 -2.15 24.91
CA THR A 257 -4.77 -1.40 23.65
C THR A 257 -3.76 -1.93 22.62
N THR A 258 -3.01 -2.99 22.94
CA THR A 258 -1.99 -3.58 22.06
C THR A 258 -2.50 -4.83 21.34
N VAL A 259 -3.24 -5.69 22.04
CA VAL A 259 -3.90 -6.86 21.46
C VAL A 259 -5.39 -6.84 21.81
N HIS A 260 -6.23 -6.85 20.78
CA HIS A 260 -7.68 -6.94 20.99
C HIS A 260 -8.06 -8.29 21.58
N SER A 261 -8.94 -8.31 22.58
CA SER A 261 -9.40 -9.53 23.27
C SER A 261 -10.02 -10.56 22.33
N SER A 262 -10.74 -10.12 21.29
CA SER A 262 -11.32 -11.01 20.28
C SER A 262 -10.25 -11.74 19.44
N LEU A 263 -8.99 -11.29 19.43
CA LEU A 263 -7.90 -12.00 18.78
C LEU A 263 -7.40 -13.18 19.64
N SER A 264 -7.67 -13.21 20.94
CA SER A 264 -7.20 -14.24 21.87
C SER A 264 -8.04 -15.52 21.90
N ILE A 265 -9.02 -15.66 21.02
CA ILE A 265 -9.90 -16.83 20.91
C ILE A 265 -9.13 -18.06 20.38
N THR A 266 -9.30 -19.21 21.03
CA THR A 266 -8.55 -20.46 20.76
C THR A 266 -9.13 -21.33 19.64
N ALA A 267 -10.36 -21.10 19.21
CA ALA A 267 -11.12 -22.00 18.31
C ALA A 267 -10.48 -22.25 16.92
N ARG A 268 -9.51 -21.42 16.50
CA ARG A 268 -8.77 -21.61 15.23
C ARG A 268 -7.38 -22.24 15.42
N ILE A 269 -6.96 -22.48 16.66
CA ILE A 269 -5.65 -23.05 17.00
C ILE A 269 -5.71 -24.37 17.75
N ALA A 270 -6.82 -24.68 18.43
CA ALA A 270 -7.07 -25.93 19.15
C ALA A 270 -8.52 -26.40 18.94
N GLU A 271 -8.77 -27.70 19.09
CA GLU A 271 -10.11 -28.26 19.19
C GLU A 271 -10.75 -27.84 20.54
N GLU A 272 -12.07 -27.80 20.62
CA GLU A 272 -12.81 -27.27 21.79
C GLU A 272 -12.50 -28.04 23.08
N GLU A 273 -12.36 -29.38 22.99
CA GLU A 273 -11.93 -30.27 24.09
C GLU A 273 -10.51 -29.99 24.63
N TYR A 274 -9.72 -29.15 23.94
CA TYR A 274 -8.36 -28.79 24.32
C TYR A 274 -8.14 -27.26 24.38
N GLY A 275 -9.19 -26.45 24.27
CA GLY A 275 -9.10 -24.99 24.19
C GLY A 275 -9.89 -24.27 25.29
N LEU A 276 -9.29 -23.27 25.91
CA LEU A 276 -9.96 -22.34 26.84
C LEU A 276 -9.54 -20.91 26.53
N ALA A 277 -10.50 -20.00 26.37
CA ALA A 277 -10.23 -18.57 26.18
C ALA A 277 -11.01 -17.75 27.22
N LEU A 278 -10.31 -16.93 28.00
CA LEU A 278 -10.84 -16.20 29.16
C LEU A 278 -10.58 -14.69 29.06
N LEU A 279 -11.62 -13.88 29.28
CA LEU A 279 -11.47 -12.48 29.65
C LEU A 279 -11.08 -12.36 31.14
N SER A 280 -10.07 -11.55 31.47
CA SER A 280 -9.56 -11.41 32.85
C SER A 280 -10.52 -10.71 33.81
N SER A 281 -11.33 -9.75 33.34
CA SER A 281 -12.35 -9.10 34.18
C SER A 281 -13.49 -10.05 34.57
N THR A 282 -13.77 -11.08 33.76
CA THR A 282 -14.74 -12.15 34.08
C THR A 282 -14.21 -13.20 35.05
N MET A 283 -12.88 -13.40 35.16
CA MET A 283 -12.31 -14.47 36.00
C MET A 283 -12.57 -14.20 37.49
N PRO A 284 -13.27 -15.08 38.25
CA PRO A 284 -13.74 -14.75 39.61
C PRO A 284 -12.65 -14.45 40.65
N LYS A 285 -11.41 -14.92 40.44
CA LYS A 285 -10.25 -14.65 41.31
C LYS A 285 -9.40 -13.46 40.84
N VAL A 286 -9.80 -12.78 39.77
CA VAL A 286 -9.07 -11.67 39.14
C VAL A 286 -9.95 -10.43 39.07
N GLY A 287 -11.14 -10.52 38.47
CA GLY A 287 -12.18 -9.48 38.53
C GLY A 287 -11.82 -8.11 37.93
N VAL A 288 -10.69 -7.99 37.22
CA VAL A 288 -10.16 -6.71 36.73
C VAL A 288 -9.68 -6.77 35.28
N THR A 289 -9.94 -5.69 34.55
CA THR A 289 -9.30 -5.42 33.26
C THR A 289 -7.84 -5.01 33.47
N MET A 290 -7.00 -5.22 32.44
CA MET A 290 -5.59 -4.88 32.49
C MET A 290 -5.02 -4.53 31.13
N ASP A 291 -4.02 -3.66 31.13
CA ASP A 291 -3.20 -3.36 29.96
C ASP A 291 -2.25 -4.52 29.61
N HIS A 292 -1.67 -4.46 28.40
CA HIS A 292 -0.88 -5.53 27.81
C HIS A 292 0.35 -5.98 28.63
N LEU A 293 0.91 -5.07 29.45
CA LEU A 293 2.06 -5.35 30.30
C LEU A 293 1.64 -5.75 31.72
N CYS A 294 0.49 -5.29 32.21
CA CYS A 294 -0.08 -5.72 33.49
C CYS A 294 -0.33 -7.23 33.55
N LEU A 295 -0.66 -7.88 32.41
CA LEU A 295 -0.65 -9.34 32.25
C LEU A 295 0.62 -10.03 32.80
N LEU A 296 1.78 -9.36 32.81
CA LEU A 296 3.08 -9.90 33.22
C LEU A 296 3.49 -9.61 34.68
N TRP A 297 2.69 -8.84 35.44
CA TRP A 297 3.00 -8.55 36.85
C TRP A 297 1.80 -8.56 37.80
N CYS A 298 0.57 -8.63 37.27
CA CYS A 298 -0.67 -8.66 38.02
C CYS A 298 -0.74 -9.83 39.03
N HIS A 299 -0.77 -9.53 40.34
CA HIS A 299 -0.79 -10.53 41.40
C HIS A 299 -1.97 -11.49 41.26
N GLN A 300 -3.20 -10.96 41.19
CA GLN A 300 -4.43 -11.75 41.16
C GLN A 300 -4.43 -12.76 39.98
N LEU A 301 -4.09 -12.29 38.77
CA LEU A 301 -3.99 -13.14 37.58
C LEU A 301 -2.89 -14.20 37.72
N LEU A 302 -1.66 -13.79 38.03
CA LEU A 302 -0.52 -14.70 38.01
C LEU A 302 -0.56 -15.72 39.15
N ARG A 303 -1.19 -15.38 40.27
CA ARG A 303 -1.54 -16.33 41.33
C ARG A 303 -2.56 -17.35 40.85
N SER A 304 -3.62 -16.92 40.16
CA SER A 304 -4.63 -17.81 39.58
C SER A 304 -4.02 -18.76 38.53
N VAL A 305 -3.12 -18.25 37.68
CA VAL A 305 -2.36 -19.05 36.70
C VAL A 305 -1.42 -20.02 37.39
N ALA A 306 -0.63 -19.59 38.39
CA ALA A 306 0.25 -20.48 39.13
C ALA A 306 -0.51 -21.62 39.82
N HIS A 307 -1.67 -21.33 40.41
CA HIS A 307 -2.57 -22.35 40.96
C HIS A 307 -3.05 -23.35 39.90
N SER A 308 -3.46 -22.90 38.70
CA SER A 308 -3.86 -23.81 37.62
C SER A 308 -2.69 -24.68 37.09
N LEU A 309 -1.48 -24.12 37.05
CA LEU A 309 -0.27 -24.85 36.66
C LEU A 309 0.12 -25.92 37.69
N VAL A 310 -0.02 -25.63 38.99
CA VAL A 310 0.14 -26.62 40.07
C VAL A 310 -0.90 -27.74 39.95
N ALA A 311 -2.14 -27.43 39.54
CA ALA A 311 -3.22 -28.40 39.46
C ALA A 311 -3.04 -29.44 38.33
N VAL A 312 -2.44 -29.06 37.19
CA VAL A 312 -2.22 -29.97 36.04
C VAL A 312 -1.00 -30.91 36.20
N VAL A 313 -0.35 -30.89 37.37
CA VAL A 313 0.84 -31.70 37.69
C VAL A 313 0.53 -32.74 38.77
N ASP A 314 0.99 -33.96 38.51
CA ASP A 314 1.02 -35.06 39.47
C ASP A 314 2.16 -34.80 40.47
N LYS A 315 1.81 -34.38 41.70
CA LYS A 315 2.78 -33.95 42.72
C LYS A 315 3.71 -35.08 43.16
N ASP A 316 3.19 -36.30 43.29
CA ASP A 316 3.95 -37.47 43.74
C ASP A 316 4.96 -37.96 42.69
N LYS A 317 4.60 -37.86 41.40
CA LYS A 317 5.47 -38.24 40.28
C LYS A 317 6.38 -37.09 39.82
N ARG A 318 6.04 -35.84 40.18
CA ARG A 318 6.56 -34.58 39.61
C ARG A 318 6.52 -34.62 38.07
N GLU A 319 5.36 -34.98 37.53
CA GLU A 319 5.11 -35.14 36.08
C GLU A 319 3.82 -34.42 35.66
N LEU A 320 3.75 -33.94 34.42
CA LEU A 320 2.52 -33.41 33.83
C LEU A 320 1.46 -34.52 33.69
N ILE A 321 0.20 -34.24 34.05
CA ILE A 321 -0.90 -35.22 33.95
C ILE A 321 -1.09 -35.65 32.48
N LYS A 322 -1.10 -36.98 32.23
CA LYS A 322 -1.06 -37.52 30.86
C LYS A 322 -2.32 -37.26 30.04
N SER A 323 -3.51 -37.26 30.66
CA SER A 323 -4.77 -36.99 29.96
C SER A 323 -4.91 -35.49 29.62
N PRO A 324 -5.07 -35.10 28.35
CA PRO A 324 -5.29 -33.70 27.96
C PRO A 324 -6.60 -33.14 28.53
N SER A 325 -7.71 -33.88 28.38
CA SER A 325 -9.03 -33.45 28.84
C SER A 325 -9.05 -33.20 30.35
N ARG A 326 -8.40 -34.06 31.14
CA ARG A 326 -8.25 -33.86 32.60
C ARG A 326 -7.40 -32.61 32.93
N ARG A 327 -6.43 -32.25 32.09
CA ARG A 327 -5.66 -31.00 32.27
C ARG A 327 -6.47 -29.76 31.91
N LEU A 328 -7.35 -29.82 30.91
CA LEU A 328 -8.29 -28.75 30.62
C LEU A 328 -9.28 -28.57 31.78
N GLU A 329 -9.90 -29.66 32.24
CA GLU A 329 -10.84 -29.68 33.36
C GLU A 329 -10.24 -29.07 34.66
N LEU A 330 -9.02 -29.49 35.03
CA LEU A 330 -8.33 -28.95 36.21
C LEU A 330 -7.96 -27.47 36.06
N ALA A 331 -7.61 -27.02 34.86
CA ALA A 331 -7.39 -25.61 34.57
C ALA A 331 -8.69 -24.79 34.62
N GLN A 332 -9.78 -25.31 34.04
CA GLN A 332 -11.13 -24.73 34.13
C GLN A 332 -11.54 -24.56 35.60
N LEU A 333 -11.47 -25.62 36.43
CA LEU A 333 -11.83 -25.55 37.86
C LEU A 333 -11.04 -24.47 38.61
N HIS A 334 -9.74 -24.31 38.31
CA HIS A 334 -8.90 -23.33 39.02
C HIS A 334 -9.09 -21.89 38.54
N LEU A 335 -9.36 -21.66 37.25
CA LEU A 335 -9.46 -20.34 36.61
C LEU A 335 -10.91 -19.81 36.58
N LEU A 336 -11.89 -20.68 36.34
CA LEU A 336 -13.33 -20.38 36.35
C LEU A 336 -13.94 -20.45 37.76
N GLY A 337 -13.34 -21.23 38.68
CA GLY A 337 -13.83 -21.39 40.05
C GLY A 337 -15.05 -22.30 40.24
N VAL A 338 -15.45 -23.04 39.20
CA VAL A 338 -16.58 -24.00 39.21
C VAL A 338 -16.25 -25.20 40.11
N LYS A 339 -17.27 -25.84 40.72
CA LYS A 339 -17.10 -27.09 41.49
C LYS A 339 -17.26 -28.31 40.56
N ASN A 340 -16.67 -29.45 40.92
CA ASN A 340 -16.52 -30.66 40.08
C ASN A 340 -17.83 -31.30 39.51
N GLU A 341 -19.01 -30.80 39.85
CA GLU A 341 -20.28 -31.54 39.70
C GLU A 341 -21.22 -30.97 38.62
N ASP A 342 -20.97 -29.75 38.10
CA ASP A 342 -21.89 -29.03 37.20
C ASP A 342 -21.30 -28.73 35.80
N LEU A 343 -21.41 -29.71 34.90
CA LEU A 343 -21.00 -29.55 33.49
C LEU A 343 -21.78 -28.42 32.76
N ASN A 344 -23.09 -28.30 33.01
CA ASN A 344 -23.94 -27.29 32.36
C ASN A 344 -23.58 -25.85 32.81
N GLN A 345 -23.17 -25.67 34.07
CA GLN A 345 -22.66 -24.38 34.56
C GLN A 345 -21.30 -24.06 33.93
N THR A 346 -20.46 -25.08 33.72
CA THR A 346 -19.14 -24.91 33.07
C THR A 346 -19.29 -24.41 31.63
N ALA A 347 -20.17 -25.03 30.83
CA ALA A 347 -20.41 -24.63 29.44
C ALA A 347 -20.98 -23.20 29.32
N THR A 348 -21.97 -22.85 30.14
CA THR A 348 -22.58 -21.50 30.15
C THR A 348 -21.60 -20.42 30.62
N LEU A 349 -20.71 -20.72 31.57
CA LEU A 349 -19.66 -19.79 32.00
C LEU A 349 -18.56 -19.62 30.93
N ILE A 350 -18.21 -20.67 30.19
CA ILE A 350 -17.29 -20.57 29.04
C ILE A 350 -17.88 -19.66 27.95
N GLN A 351 -19.17 -19.79 27.64
CA GLN A 351 -19.84 -18.87 26.71
C GLN A 351 -19.79 -17.42 27.21
N TYR A 352 -20.01 -17.17 28.51
CA TYR A 352 -19.93 -15.83 29.08
C TYR A 352 -18.52 -15.21 28.97
N HIS A 353 -17.46 -16.01 29.17
CA HIS A 353 -16.08 -15.58 28.89
C HIS A 353 -15.86 -15.29 27.39
N HIS A 354 -16.41 -16.11 26.49
CA HIS A 354 -16.28 -15.92 25.05
C HIS A 354 -16.95 -14.62 24.56
N ASP A 355 -18.18 -14.35 25.01
CA ASP A 355 -18.90 -13.12 24.65
C ASP A 355 -18.17 -11.88 25.22
N GLY A 356 -17.65 -11.98 26.44
CA GLY A 356 -16.77 -10.96 27.03
C GLY A 356 -15.48 -10.74 26.25
N LEU A 357 -14.87 -11.77 25.64
CA LEU A 357 -13.70 -11.60 24.77
C LEU A 357 -14.03 -10.85 23.47
N VAL A 358 -15.21 -11.08 22.89
CA VAL A 358 -15.64 -10.45 21.63
C VAL A 358 -15.81 -8.92 21.77
N ASP A 359 -16.38 -8.47 22.89
CA ASP A 359 -16.55 -7.03 23.20
C ASP A 359 -15.34 -6.41 23.94
N GLY A 360 -14.61 -7.23 24.71
CA GLY A 360 -13.49 -6.83 25.57
C GLY A 360 -13.90 -6.42 26.99
N TYR A 361 -15.19 -6.49 27.32
CA TYR A 361 -15.75 -6.22 28.64
C TYR A 361 -16.92 -7.19 28.89
N HIS A 362 -17.17 -7.57 30.14
CA HIS A 362 -18.19 -8.56 30.53
C HIS A 362 -19.52 -7.95 30.98
N SER A 363 -19.58 -6.62 31.17
CA SER A 363 -20.76 -5.94 31.69
C SER A 363 -20.97 -4.53 31.12
N VAL A 364 -22.21 -4.06 31.25
CA VAL A 364 -22.64 -2.69 30.93
C VAL A 364 -21.83 -1.68 31.74
N ASP A 365 -21.58 -1.99 33.01
CA ASP A 365 -20.97 -1.10 33.99
C ASP A 365 -19.44 -1.04 33.86
N GLU A 366 -18.79 -2.17 33.52
CA GLU A 366 -17.38 -2.16 33.13
C GLU A 366 -17.17 -1.23 31.94
N PHE A 367 -17.99 -1.31 30.88
CA PHE A 367 -17.88 -0.37 29.77
C PHE A 367 -18.06 1.09 30.21
N ALA A 368 -19.04 1.36 31.08
CA ALA A 368 -19.29 2.71 31.58
C ALA A 368 -18.10 3.26 32.41
N SER A 369 -17.36 2.39 33.08
CA SER A 369 -16.19 2.76 33.91
C SER A 369 -15.03 3.38 33.12
N TYR A 370 -14.87 3.03 31.84
CA TYR A 370 -13.88 3.65 30.95
C TYR A 370 -14.24 5.10 30.58
N LYS A 371 -15.49 5.51 30.77
CA LYS A 371 -16.02 6.86 30.49
C LYS A 371 -15.70 7.33 29.05
N THR A 372 -15.72 6.42 28.08
CA THR A 372 -15.49 6.71 26.66
C THR A 372 -16.56 7.67 26.11
N TYR A 373 -16.15 8.53 25.17
CA TYR A 373 -17.05 9.45 24.45
C TYR A 373 -17.80 8.75 23.32
N MET A 374 -17.19 7.75 22.69
CA MET A 374 -17.74 7.04 21.54
C MET A 374 -18.74 5.93 21.97
N PRO A 375 -19.87 5.74 21.26
CA PRO A 375 -20.83 4.66 21.59
C PRO A 375 -20.24 3.25 21.39
N ARG A 376 -20.64 2.29 22.23
CA ARG A 376 -20.15 0.88 22.26
C ARG A 376 -19.88 0.28 20.87
N TYR A 377 -20.85 0.34 19.97
CA TYR A 377 -20.74 -0.22 18.61
C TYR A 377 -19.56 0.39 17.84
N PHE A 378 -19.40 1.72 17.87
CA PHE A 378 -18.31 2.40 17.19
C PHE A 378 -16.96 2.16 17.88
N VAL A 379 -16.93 2.07 19.22
CA VAL A 379 -15.72 1.68 19.96
C VAL A 379 -15.24 0.31 19.52
N ARG A 380 -16.12 -0.70 19.53
CA ARG A 380 -15.81 -2.07 19.07
C ARG A 380 -15.37 -2.09 17.60
N LEU A 381 -16.09 -1.37 16.72
CA LEU A 381 -15.76 -1.29 15.29
C LEU A 381 -14.36 -0.70 15.05
N VAL A 382 -14.10 0.52 15.52
CA VAL A 382 -12.82 1.19 15.25
C VAL A 382 -11.68 0.43 15.93
N ARG A 383 -11.85 -0.04 17.17
CA ARG A 383 -10.82 -0.77 17.93
C ARG A 383 -10.47 -2.14 17.31
N ALA A 384 -11.44 -2.88 16.78
CA ALA A 384 -11.20 -4.21 16.19
C ALA A 384 -10.80 -4.20 14.70
N ARG A 385 -11.01 -3.08 13.98
CA ARG A 385 -10.80 -3.01 12.51
C ARG A 385 -10.04 -1.75 12.04
N PHE A 386 -9.32 -1.03 12.91
CA PHE A 386 -8.64 0.23 12.53
C PHE A 386 -7.69 0.09 11.33
N THR A 387 -7.07 -1.08 11.15
CA THR A 387 -6.16 -1.40 10.04
C THR A 387 -6.87 -1.35 8.68
N THR A 388 -8.14 -1.75 8.63
CA THR A 388 -8.98 -1.74 7.42
C THR A 388 -9.17 -0.32 6.88
N LEU A 389 -9.07 0.73 7.71
CA LEU A 389 -9.08 2.14 7.26
C LEU A 389 -7.98 2.44 6.24
N PHE A 390 -6.73 2.03 6.51
CA PHE A 390 -5.60 2.26 5.61
C PHE A 390 -5.72 1.49 4.30
N TRP A 391 -6.29 0.28 4.36
CA TRP A 391 -6.61 -0.52 3.18
C TRP A 391 -7.71 0.13 2.33
N VAL A 392 -8.79 0.65 2.94
CA VAL A 392 -9.81 1.43 2.23
C VAL A 392 -9.24 2.71 1.63
N MET A 393 -8.34 3.42 2.34
CA MET A 393 -7.62 4.57 1.78
C MET A 393 -6.78 4.19 0.54
N TYR A 394 -6.10 3.05 0.56
CA TYR A 394 -5.31 2.56 -0.58
C TYR A 394 -6.18 2.22 -1.80
N LEU A 395 -7.30 1.51 -1.58
CA LEU A 395 -8.29 1.22 -2.62
C LEU A 395 -8.88 2.49 -3.25
N LEU A 396 -9.25 3.45 -2.40
CA LEU A 396 -9.84 4.72 -2.83
C LEU A 396 -8.84 5.55 -3.65
N VAL A 397 -7.55 5.56 -3.29
CA VAL A 397 -6.49 6.20 -4.09
C VAL A 397 -6.31 5.49 -5.44
N LEU A 398 -6.28 4.16 -5.48
CA LEU A 398 -6.20 3.39 -6.75
C LEU A 398 -7.40 3.64 -7.66
N HIS A 399 -8.62 3.64 -7.10
CA HIS A 399 -9.84 3.87 -7.87
C HIS A 399 -9.95 5.31 -8.38
N ILE A 400 -9.58 6.30 -7.56
CA ILE A 400 -9.44 7.70 -8.00
C ILE A 400 -8.41 7.81 -9.13
N PHE A 401 -7.28 7.10 -9.03
CA PHE A 401 -6.25 7.11 -10.07
C PHE A 401 -6.75 6.50 -11.38
N HIS A 402 -7.46 5.36 -11.33
CA HIS A 402 -8.19 4.82 -12.49
C HIS A 402 -9.09 5.89 -13.12
N LEU A 403 -9.96 6.54 -12.35
CA LEU A 403 -10.91 7.54 -12.89
C LEU A 403 -10.20 8.76 -13.50
N GLN A 404 -9.05 9.16 -12.96
CA GLN A 404 -8.23 10.23 -13.54
C GLN A 404 -7.62 9.81 -14.89
N VAL A 405 -7.09 8.59 -15.00
CA VAL A 405 -6.57 8.03 -16.26
C VAL A 405 -7.69 7.90 -17.30
N THR A 406 -8.83 7.31 -16.93
CA THR A 406 -9.99 7.11 -17.82
C THR A 406 -10.49 8.44 -18.39
N ARG A 407 -10.69 9.47 -17.56
CA ARG A 407 -11.11 10.81 -18.05
C ARG A 407 -10.02 11.50 -18.89
N TRP A 408 -8.74 11.31 -18.56
CA TRP A 408 -7.62 11.86 -19.34
C TRP A 408 -7.54 11.26 -20.75
N GLN A 409 -7.86 9.97 -20.90
CA GLN A 409 -7.91 9.30 -22.20
C GLN A 409 -9.16 9.72 -22.98
N GLN A 410 -10.34 9.62 -22.36
CA GLN A 410 -11.64 9.96 -22.97
C GLN A 410 -11.73 11.38 -23.51
N ARG A 411 -10.96 12.34 -22.95
CA ARG A 411 -10.81 13.70 -23.47
C ARG A 411 -10.51 13.74 -24.99
N PHE A 412 -9.79 12.74 -25.50
CA PHE A 412 -9.35 12.69 -26.90
C PHE A 412 -10.20 11.75 -27.78
N ASP A 413 -11.14 11.00 -27.20
CA ASP A 413 -12.09 10.16 -27.94
C ASP A 413 -13.32 10.95 -28.42
N LEU A 414 -13.59 12.12 -27.82
CA LEU A 414 -14.81 12.91 -28.03
C LEU A 414 -15.02 13.42 -29.47
N LEU A 415 -13.95 13.53 -30.27
CA LEU A 415 -14.04 13.86 -31.70
C LEU A 415 -14.80 12.80 -32.52
N ALA A 416 -14.94 11.57 -32.01
CA ALA A 416 -15.61 10.48 -32.71
C ALA A 416 -17.15 10.51 -32.63
N GLN A 417 -17.76 11.31 -31.73
CA GLN A 417 -19.22 11.24 -31.50
C GLN A 417 -19.98 12.58 -31.37
N SER A 418 -19.34 13.74 -31.20
CA SER A 418 -20.08 15.03 -31.25
C SER A 418 -19.24 16.25 -31.66
N LYS A 419 -19.42 16.73 -32.91
CA LYS A 419 -19.07 18.11 -33.30
C LYS A 419 -20.12 19.09 -32.72
N ALA A 420 -20.06 19.33 -31.41
CA ALA A 420 -20.94 20.25 -30.69
C ALA A 420 -20.12 21.34 -29.96
N THR A 421 -20.25 22.58 -30.45
CA THR A 421 -19.72 23.85 -29.88
C THR A 421 -18.20 23.95 -29.63
N PRO A 422 -17.47 24.82 -30.37
CA PRO A 422 -16.11 25.24 -30.00
C PRO A 422 -16.12 26.23 -28.82
N GLY A 423 -16.57 25.75 -27.65
CA GLY A 423 -16.69 26.52 -26.42
C GLY A 423 -16.39 25.73 -25.13
N VAL A 424 -16.16 24.41 -25.24
CA VAL A 424 -15.73 23.59 -24.10
C VAL A 424 -14.29 23.95 -23.74
N SER A 425 -14.10 24.60 -22.60
CA SER A 425 -12.76 24.85 -22.04
C SER A 425 -12.04 23.52 -21.83
N GLN A 426 -10.83 23.38 -22.39
CA GLN A 426 -10.06 22.14 -22.35
C GLN A 426 -9.92 21.61 -20.91
N GLU A 427 -10.62 20.54 -20.55
CA GLU A 427 -10.60 20.03 -19.19
C GLU A 427 -9.20 19.50 -18.82
N ALA A 428 -8.55 20.23 -17.92
CA ALA A 428 -7.26 19.91 -17.32
C ALA A 428 -7.35 18.62 -16.49
N PHE A 429 -6.31 17.77 -16.52
CA PHE A 429 -6.24 16.45 -15.87
C PHE A 429 -6.88 16.50 -14.47
N PRO A 430 -7.88 15.68 -14.12
CA PRO A 430 -8.68 15.93 -12.92
C PRO A 430 -7.86 15.94 -11.62
N SER A 431 -8.20 16.82 -10.67
CA SER A 431 -7.44 16.90 -9.42
C SER A 431 -7.81 15.76 -8.45
N PHE A 432 -6.83 15.28 -7.68
CA PHE A 432 -7.07 14.29 -6.62
C PHE A 432 -8.15 14.76 -5.63
N THR A 433 -8.07 16.02 -5.20
CA THR A 433 -9.01 16.67 -4.28
C THR A 433 -10.44 16.80 -4.82
N SER A 434 -10.62 16.98 -6.14
CA SER A 434 -11.96 16.98 -6.74
C SER A 434 -12.53 15.56 -6.85
N MET A 435 -11.68 14.59 -7.19
CA MET A 435 -12.08 13.18 -7.33
C MET A 435 -12.44 12.49 -6.01
N LEU A 436 -12.00 13.04 -4.86
CA LEU A 436 -12.45 12.63 -3.53
C LEU A 436 -13.95 12.91 -3.27
N HIS A 437 -14.63 13.73 -4.05
CA HIS A 437 -16.06 13.96 -3.82
C HIS A 437 -16.86 12.69 -4.21
N PRO A 438 -17.72 12.09 -3.35
CA PRO A 438 -18.35 10.77 -3.59
C PRO A 438 -19.06 10.62 -4.94
N VAL A 439 -19.71 11.69 -5.42
CA VAL A 439 -20.40 11.71 -6.72
C VAL A 439 -19.44 11.47 -7.91
N GLU A 440 -18.14 11.79 -7.80
CA GLU A 440 -17.19 11.57 -8.89
C GLU A 440 -16.91 10.09 -9.14
N HIS A 441 -16.85 9.29 -8.07
CA HIS A 441 -16.55 7.86 -8.09
C HIS A 441 -17.75 6.94 -7.83
N ALA A 442 -18.95 7.49 -7.65
CA ALA A 442 -20.19 6.71 -7.63
C ALA A 442 -20.39 5.90 -8.93
N PRO A 443 -20.92 4.66 -8.88
CA PRO A 443 -21.28 3.87 -10.05
C PRO A 443 -22.22 4.58 -11.03
N LYS A 444 -22.16 4.19 -12.32
CA LYS A 444 -22.99 4.78 -13.39
C LYS A 444 -24.49 4.77 -13.09
N PHE A 445 -25.01 3.68 -12.50
CA PHE A 445 -26.43 3.56 -12.15
C PHE A 445 -26.88 4.51 -11.04
N ILE A 446 -26.00 4.80 -10.05
CA ILE A 446 -26.30 5.79 -9.00
C ILE A 446 -26.29 7.20 -9.60
N LYS A 447 -25.37 7.47 -10.54
CA LYS A 447 -25.31 8.75 -11.26
C LYS A 447 -26.55 8.97 -12.15
N SER A 448 -27.02 7.96 -12.88
CA SER A 448 -28.23 8.08 -13.70
C SER A 448 -29.50 8.20 -12.85
N LEU A 449 -29.64 7.40 -11.78
CA LEU A 449 -30.75 7.52 -10.85
C LEU A 449 -30.79 8.90 -10.16
N GLY A 450 -29.65 9.40 -9.71
CA GLY A 450 -29.54 10.74 -9.11
C GLY A 450 -29.83 11.88 -10.09
N ALA A 451 -29.41 11.74 -11.36
CA ALA A 451 -29.73 12.72 -12.41
C ALA A 451 -31.23 12.71 -12.77
N GLU A 452 -31.87 11.55 -12.80
CA GLU A 452 -33.30 11.44 -13.11
C GLU A 452 -34.16 11.94 -11.94
N ILE A 453 -33.80 11.63 -10.70
CA ILE A 453 -34.41 12.24 -9.50
C ILE A 453 -34.22 13.77 -9.52
N ALA A 454 -33.06 14.28 -9.93
CA ALA A 454 -32.84 15.72 -10.05
C ALA A 454 -33.76 16.36 -11.10
N ARG A 455 -33.93 15.77 -12.30
CA ARG A 455 -34.88 16.22 -13.33
C ARG A 455 -36.32 16.22 -12.84
N VAL A 456 -36.75 15.15 -12.17
CA VAL A 456 -38.10 15.02 -11.59
C VAL A 456 -38.33 16.04 -10.47
N LEU A 457 -37.30 16.40 -9.70
CA LEU A 457 -37.41 17.47 -8.71
C LEU A 457 -37.42 18.87 -9.37
N GLU A 458 -36.57 19.13 -10.36
CA GLU A 458 -36.47 20.43 -11.02
C GLU A 458 -37.74 20.78 -11.81
N THR A 459 -38.38 19.82 -12.45
CA THR A 459 -39.64 20.00 -13.20
C THR A 459 -40.89 20.21 -12.33
N GLN A 460 -40.83 19.98 -11.01
CA GLN A 460 -42.01 20.07 -10.13
C GLN A 460 -42.03 21.37 -9.30
N PRO A 461 -43.21 21.92 -8.97
CA PRO A 461 -43.34 23.12 -8.14
C PRO A 461 -42.93 22.85 -6.68
N ALA A 462 -42.52 23.91 -5.97
CA ALA A 462 -41.85 23.82 -4.66
C ALA A 462 -42.62 23.02 -3.58
N GLY A 463 -43.97 23.03 -3.61
CA GLY A 463 -44.80 22.18 -2.75
C GLY A 463 -44.60 20.68 -3.02
N ARG A 464 -44.76 20.25 -4.27
CA ARG A 464 -44.58 18.84 -4.67
C ARG A 464 -43.15 18.33 -4.47
N ARG A 465 -42.13 19.20 -4.61
CA ARG A 465 -40.73 18.83 -4.30
C ARG A 465 -40.59 18.27 -2.87
N LYS A 466 -41.25 18.89 -1.88
CA LYS A 466 -41.26 18.38 -0.50
C LYS A 466 -41.92 17.00 -0.40
N THR A 467 -43.06 16.80 -1.06
CA THR A 467 -43.77 15.51 -1.10
C THR A 467 -42.94 14.40 -1.72
N ILE A 468 -42.24 14.68 -2.83
CA ILE A 468 -41.39 13.70 -3.53
C ILE A 468 -40.16 13.34 -2.69
N VAL A 469 -39.49 14.32 -2.08
CA VAL A 469 -38.36 14.06 -1.16
C VAL A 469 -38.81 13.27 0.06
N ALA A 470 -39.98 13.59 0.64
CA ALA A 470 -40.54 12.82 1.75
C ALA A 470 -40.88 11.38 1.33
N GLY A 471 -41.48 11.17 0.15
CA GLY A 471 -41.75 9.83 -0.38
C GLY A 471 -40.50 8.98 -0.59
N LEU A 472 -39.43 9.57 -1.15
CA LEU A 472 -38.13 8.92 -1.30
C LEU A 472 -37.50 8.58 0.07
N PHE A 473 -37.60 9.47 1.05
CA PHE A 473 -37.12 9.21 2.42
C PHE A 473 -37.91 8.09 3.10
N THR A 474 -39.24 8.09 3.02
CA THR A 474 -40.09 7.01 3.54
C THR A 474 -39.79 5.68 2.87
N GLY A 475 -39.57 5.65 1.55
CA GLY A 475 -39.15 4.46 0.82
C GLY A 475 -37.80 3.91 1.29
N LEU A 476 -36.83 4.80 1.57
CA LEU A 476 -35.53 4.41 2.14
C LEU A 476 -35.67 3.85 3.57
N VAL A 477 -36.54 4.43 4.40
CA VAL A 477 -36.82 3.94 5.76
C VAL A 477 -37.50 2.56 5.73
N ILE A 478 -38.45 2.34 4.82
CA ILE A 478 -39.09 1.03 4.62
C ILE A 478 -38.06 -0.01 4.16
N LEU A 479 -37.21 0.34 3.17
CA LEU A 479 -36.15 -0.55 2.70
C LEU A 479 -35.16 -0.91 3.83
N LEU A 480 -34.76 0.06 4.65
CA LEU A 480 -33.90 -0.16 5.79
C LEU A 480 -34.57 -1.09 6.82
N GLY A 481 -35.87 -0.90 7.09
CA GLY A 481 -36.66 -1.78 7.95
C GLY A 481 -36.68 -3.24 7.45
N ILE A 482 -36.94 -3.45 6.16
CA ILE A 482 -36.90 -4.77 5.51
C ILE A 482 -35.50 -5.40 5.66
N VAL A 483 -34.43 -4.63 5.41
CA VAL A 483 -33.05 -5.09 5.56
C VAL A 483 -32.76 -5.46 7.02
N THR A 484 -33.23 -4.70 8.02
CA THR A 484 -33.03 -5.04 9.43
C THR A 484 -33.78 -6.32 9.86
N GLU A 485 -34.99 -6.55 9.33
CA GLU A 485 -35.75 -7.77 9.65
C GLU A 485 -35.17 -9.01 8.94
N LEU A 486 -34.72 -8.89 7.69
CA LEU A 486 -33.97 -9.95 7.01
C LEU A 486 -32.64 -10.25 7.72
N SER A 487 -31.95 -9.20 8.17
CA SER A 487 -30.74 -9.29 8.99
C SER A 487 -30.98 -9.93 10.36
N ARG A 488 -32.21 -9.88 10.89
CA ARG A 488 -32.59 -10.56 12.14
C ARG A 488 -32.89 -12.05 11.93
N ARG A 489 -33.37 -12.43 10.74
CA ARG A 489 -33.78 -13.81 10.40
C ARG A 489 -32.67 -14.67 9.80
N TYR A 490 -31.69 -14.06 9.11
CA TYR A 490 -30.68 -14.80 8.35
C TYR A 490 -29.26 -14.36 8.71
N THR A 491 -28.48 -15.25 9.35
CA THR A 491 -27.09 -14.98 9.77
C THR A 491 -26.19 -14.51 8.63
N ASN A 492 -26.35 -15.06 7.43
CA ASN A 492 -25.59 -14.63 6.25
C ASN A 492 -25.92 -13.18 5.83
N VAL A 493 -27.19 -12.76 6.00
CA VAL A 493 -27.59 -11.37 5.77
C VAL A 493 -27.03 -10.48 6.89
N PHE A 494 -27.07 -10.91 8.15
CA PHE A 494 -26.46 -10.19 9.28
C PHE A 494 -24.97 -9.91 9.09
N VAL A 495 -24.19 -10.92 8.69
CA VAL A 495 -22.76 -10.77 8.42
C VAL A 495 -22.54 -9.81 7.25
N LEU A 496 -23.27 -9.98 6.15
CA LEU A 496 -23.13 -9.13 4.96
C LEU A 496 -23.52 -7.66 5.21
N THR A 497 -24.66 -7.40 5.87
CA THR A 497 -25.11 -6.03 6.20
C THR A 497 -24.15 -5.37 7.19
N THR A 498 -23.60 -6.15 8.14
CA THR A 498 -22.59 -5.67 9.07
C THR A 498 -21.30 -5.28 8.34
N GLU A 499 -20.69 -6.16 7.54
CA GLU A 499 -19.45 -5.83 6.81
C GLU A 499 -19.64 -4.66 5.83
N ILE A 500 -20.79 -4.55 5.15
CA ILE A 500 -21.13 -3.38 4.31
C ILE A 500 -21.19 -2.10 5.15
N LEU A 501 -21.80 -2.12 6.34
CA LEU A 501 -21.87 -0.97 7.24
C LEU A 501 -20.48 -0.58 7.75
N GLN A 502 -19.64 -1.55 8.14
CA GLN A 502 -18.25 -1.32 8.57
C GLN A 502 -17.43 -0.67 7.44
N LEU A 503 -17.45 -1.24 6.24
CA LEU A 503 -16.77 -0.69 5.07
C LEU A 503 -17.28 0.71 4.71
N THR A 504 -18.58 0.97 4.86
CA THR A 504 -19.16 2.31 4.63
C THR A 504 -18.62 3.34 5.62
N VAL A 505 -18.52 3.00 6.91
CA VAL A 505 -17.95 3.88 7.94
C VAL A 505 -16.46 4.17 7.66
N PHE A 506 -15.67 3.14 7.31
CA PHE A 506 -14.25 3.33 6.98
C PHE A 506 -14.05 4.09 5.67
N TYR A 507 -14.92 3.92 4.67
CA TYR A 507 -14.91 4.70 3.42
C TYR A 507 -15.20 6.19 3.68
N VAL A 508 -16.23 6.51 4.47
CA VAL A 508 -16.55 7.89 4.87
C VAL A 508 -15.38 8.55 5.61
N ASN A 509 -14.73 7.82 6.52
CA ASN A 509 -13.55 8.31 7.24
C ASN A 509 -12.32 8.47 6.30
N ALA A 510 -12.08 7.50 5.42
CA ALA A 510 -10.99 7.53 4.44
C ALA A 510 -11.09 8.73 3.48
N LEU A 511 -12.29 9.08 3.01
CA LEU A 511 -12.55 10.26 2.18
C LEU A 511 -12.12 11.55 2.89
N GLY A 512 -12.55 11.74 4.13
CA GLY A 512 -12.22 12.92 4.92
C GLY A 512 -10.73 12.98 5.25
N LEU A 513 -10.12 11.87 5.70
CA LEU A 513 -8.69 11.82 6.01
C LEU A 513 -7.80 12.03 4.78
N LEU A 514 -8.16 11.51 3.60
CA LEU A 514 -7.44 11.79 2.35
C LEU A 514 -7.58 13.27 1.91
N TYR A 515 -8.71 13.91 2.20
CA TYR A 515 -8.90 15.35 1.96
C TYR A 515 -8.06 16.21 2.92
N VAL A 516 -8.09 15.90 4.23
CA VAL A 516 -7.23 16.51 5.25
C VAL A 516 -5.75 16.35 4.87
N PHE A 517 -5.35 15.15 4.48
CA PHE A 517 -4.00 14.87 4.01
C PHE A 517 -3.61 15.71 2.78
N ALA A 518 -4.50 15.88 1.80
CA ALA A 518 -4.25 16.74 0.65
C ALA A 518 -4.12 18.22 1.03
N MET A 519 -4.88 18.70 2.04
CA MET A 519 -4.72 20.04 2.60
C MET A 519 -3.39 20.20 3.36
N LEU A 520 -3.05 19.24 4.24
CA LEU A 520 -1.78 19.20 4.97
C LEU A 520 -0.59 19.17 4.01
N LEU A 521 -0.67 18.40 2.92
CA LEU A 521 0.33 18.40 1.86
C LEU A 521 0.48 19.79 1.20
N SER A 522 -0.61 20.55 1.05
CA SER A 522 -0.55 21.94 0.56
C SER A 522 0.19 22.88 1.52
N LEU A 523 -0.01 22.69 2.83
CA LEU A 523 0.69 23.43 3.88
C LEU A 523 2.17 23.03 4.00
N VAL A 524 2.47 21.73 3.97
CA VAL A 524 3.84 21.19 3.94
C VAL A 524 4.58 21.64 2.68
N ARG A 525 3.90 21.69 1.52
CA ARG A 525 4.43 22.33 0.30
C ARG A 525 4.82 23.78 0.57
N MET A 526 3.94 24.58 1.19
CA MET A 526 4.23 25.99 1.51
C MET A 526 5.48 26.14 2.39
N LEU A 527 5.62 25.32 3.45
CA LEU A 527 6.71 25.41 4.42
C LEU A 527 8.05 24.84 3.94
N LEU A 528 8.07 23.66 3.30
CA LEU A 528 9.33 22.99 2.91
C LEU A 528 9.88 23.45 1.55
N HIS A 529 9.04 24.00 0.68
CA HIS A 529 9.46 24.51 -0.64
C HIS A 529 10.62 25.53 -0.61
N PRO A 530 10.69 26.54 0.29
CA PRO A 530 11.87 27.38 0.41
C PRO A 530 13.13 26.60 0.81
N LEU A 531 13.03 25.65 1.75
CA LEU A 531 14.17 24.81 2.17
C LEU A 531 14.67 23.93 1.02
N VAL A 532 13.76 23.27 0.28
CA VAL A 532 14.08 22.47 -0.90
C VAL A 532 14.70 23.34 -2.02
N ARG A 533 14.21 24.56 -2.24
CA ARG A 533 14.83 25.53 -3.17
C ARG A 533 16.27 25.87 -2.77
N VAL A 534 16.54 26.08 -1.47
CA VAL A 534 17.89 26.37 -0.96
C VAL A 534 18.81 25.16 -1.13
N ALA A 535 18.38 23.95 -0.74
CA ALA A 535 19.13 22.72 -0.91
C ALA A 535 19.47 22.47 -2.40
N VAL A 536 18.49 22.58 -3.29
CA VAL A 536 18.70 22.46 -4.75
C VAL A 536 19.61 23.58 -5.29
N SER A 537 19.57 24.79 -4.72
CA SER A 537 20.52 25.86 -5.05
C SER A 537 21.95 25.48 -4.68
N ILE A 538 22.17 24.90 -3.48
CA ILE A 538 23.49 24.47 -2.99
C ILE A 538 24.03 23.33 -3.88
N VAL A 539 23.23 22.28 -4.12
CA VAL A 539 23.59 21.16 -5.02
C VAL A 539 23.94 21.67 -6.43
N ARG A 540 23.12 22.57 -7.01
CA ARG A 540 23.39 23.20 -8.32
C ARG A 540 24.67 24.07 -8.30
N ARG A 541 25.02 24.75 -7.20
CA ARG A 541 26.28 25.53 -7.06
C ARG A 541 27.51 24.63 -6.99
N MET A 542 27.44 23.57 -6.20
CA MET A 542 28.53 22.58 -6.02
C MET A 542 28.73 21.68 -7.26
N ARG A 543 27.85 21.78 -8.26
CA ARG A 543 27.78 20.91 -9.46
C ARG A 543 27.62 19.43 -9.13
N LEU A 544 27.09 19.10 -7.95
CA LEU A 544 26.88 17.73 -7.52
C LEU A 544 25.79 17.09 -8.40
N HIS A 545 26.15 16.02 -9.11
CA HIS A 545 25.20 15.23 -9.89
C HIS A 545 24.29 14.44 -8.95
N ARG A 546 23.05 14.13 -9.36
CA ARG A 546 22.08 13.37 -8.53
C ARG A 546 22.65 12.03 -8.00
N TRP A 547 23.53 11.36 -8.75
CA TRP A 547 24.17 10.12 -8.31
C TRP A 547 25.17 10.32 -7.16
N ILE A 548 25.82 11.49 -7.06
CA ILE A 548 26.75 11.81 -5.97
C ILE A 548 25.96 12.04 -4.67
N VAL A 549 24.80 12.71 -4.74
CA VAL A 549 23.91 12.87 -3.59
C VAL A 549 23.41 11.51 -3.09
N ILE A 550 23.04 10.60 -4.00
CA ILE A 550 22.69 9.21 -3.68
C ILE A 550 23.85 8.47 -3.02
N ALA A 551 25.08 8.60 -3.53
CA ALA A 551 26.27 7.99 -2.92
C ALA A 551 26.55 8.52 -1.51
N ILE A 552 26.41 9.84 -1.28
CA ILE A 552 26.55 10.47 0.04
C ILE A 552 25.50 9.92 1.02
N VAL A 553 24.26 9.69 0.59
CA VAL A 553 23.22 9.09 1.45
C VAL A 553 23.56 7.63 1.81
N TYR A 554 24.05 6.82 0.86
CA TYR A 554 24.52 5.47 1.19
C TYR A 554 25.70 5.49 2.15
N VAL A 555 26.71 6.35 1.95
CA VAL A 555 27.85 6.50 2.87
C VAL A 555 27.38 6.92 4.26
N LEU A 556 26.47 7.89 4.37
CA LEU A 556 25.92 8.33 5.66
C LEU A 556 25.15 7.22 6.38
N VAL A 557 24.32 6.45 5.66
CA VAL A 557 23.60 5.30 6.23
C VAL A 557 24.56 4.19 6.66
N VAL A 558 25.63 3.93 5.90
CA VAL A 558 26.65 2.94 6.29
C VAL A 558 27.44 3.40 7.52
N LEU A 559 27.80 4.68 7.63
CA LEU A 559 28.46 5.24 8.81
C LEU A 559 27.58 5.15 10.05
N ILE A 560 26.32 5.61 9.97
CA ILE A 560 25.35 5.51 11.09
C ILE A 560 25.12 4.04 11.46
N GLY A 561 25.02 3.16 10.47
CA GLY A 561 24.82 1.71 10.65
C GLY A 561 25.98 0.96 11.33
N HIS A 562 27.13 1.60 11.52
CA HIS A 562 28.24 1.07 12.30
C HIS A 562 28.44 1.76 13.65
N VAL A 563 27.61 2.75 14.02
CA VAL A 563 27.62 3.35 15.36
C VAL A 563 26.50 2.73 16.20
N ARG A 564 26.86 2.14 17.33
CA ARG A 564 25.91 1.59 18.32
C ARG A 564 26.41 1.92 19.72
N ASP A 565 25.55 2.54 20.52
CA ASP A 565 25.86 2.86 21.93
C ASP A 565 27.16 3.71 22.09
N PHE A 566 27.46 4.52 21.07
CA PHE A 566 28.70 5.29 20.81
C PHE A 566 29.95 4.49 20.40
N ASP A 567 29.92 3.16 20.44
CA ASP A 567 30.98 2.30 19.92
C ASP A 567 30.90 2.12 18.39
N LEU A 568 32.06 1.81 17.78
CA LEU A 568 32.17 1.50 16.35
C LEU A 568 32.15 -0.02 16.11
N LEU A 569 31.15 -0.50 15.39
CA LEU A 569 30.96 -1.92 15.09
C LEU A 569 31.89 -2.40 13.95
N PRO A 570 32.28 -3.70 13.93
CA PRO A 570 33.15 -4.24 12.88
C PRO A 570 32.59 -4.11 11.46
N LEU A 571 33.45 -3.74 10.51
CA LEU A 571 33.11 -3.53 9.10
C LEU A 571 33.00 -4.84 8.30
N ASP A 572 33.50 -5.96 8.81
CA ASP A 572 33.62 -7.22 8.04
C ASP A 572 32.30 -8.02 7.92
N SER A 573 31.18 -7.47 8.39
CA SER A 573 29.87 -8.14 8.35
C SER A 573 29.15 -7.93 7.02
N THR A 574 29.27 -8.88 6.10
CA THR A 574 28.51 -8.89 4.83
C THR A 574 26.98 -8.80 5.03
N PRO A 575 26.34 -9.54 5.97
CA PRO A 575 24.90 -9.41 6.21
C PRO A 575 24.48 -8.00 6.64
N ARG A 576 25.26 -7.33 7.49
CA ARG A 576 25.01 -5.92 7.86
C ARG A 576 25.06 -5.01 6.63
N HIS A 577 26.06 -5.17 5.76
CA HIS A 577 26.20 -4.36 4.55
C HIS A 577 25.04 -4.57 3.56
N LEU A 578 24.55 -5.81 3.42
CA LEU A 578 23.37 -6.12 2.62
C LEU A 578 22.09 -5.47 3.19
N ALA A 579 21.92 -5.47 4.51
CA ALA A 579 20.79 -4.78 5.16
C ALA A 579 20.89 -3.24 5.03
N LEU A 580 22.08 -2.66 5.20
CA LEU A 580 22.34 -1.23 5.01
C LEU A 580 22.09 -0.76 3.57
N LEU A 581 22.31 -1.62 2.58
CA LEU A 581 21.94 -1.36 1.19
C LEU A 581 20.42 -1.23 1.02
N VAL A 582 19.61 -2.04 1.70
CA VAL A 582 18.14 -1.90 1.70
C VAL A 582 17.72 -0.63 2.42
N LEU A 583 18.22 -0.39 3.64
CA LEU A 583 17.88 0.79 4.43
C LEU A 583 18.26 2.10 3.72
N GLY A 584 19.44 2.16 3.10
CA GLY A 584 19.86 3.30 2.27
C GLY A 584 18.94 3.50 1.07
N SER A 585 18.53 2.40 0.41
CA SER A 585 17.56 2.45 -0.70
C SER A 585 16.18 2.96 -0.26
N ALA A 586 15.73 2.61 0.96
CA ALA A 586 14.48 3.08 1.54
C ALA A 586 14.55 4.57 1.90
N VAL A 587 15.64 5.04 2.51
CA VAL A 587 15.89 6.48 2.75
C VAL A 587 15.90 7.26 1.43
N ILE A 588 16.55 6.74 0.39
CA ILE A 588 16.56 7.37 -0.93
C ILE A 588 15.16 7.43 -1.54
N PHE A 589 14.35 6.36 -1.42
CA PHE A 589 12.96 6.35 -1.85
C PHE A 589 12.13 7.41 -1.10
N MET A 590 12.23 7.50 0.23
CA MET A 590 11.52 8.50 1.03
C MET A 590 11.91 9.94 0.67
N LEU A 591 13.18 10.20 0.35
CA LEU A 591 13.63 11.51 -0.17
C LEU A 591 13.02 11.84 -1.54
N HIS A 592 12.90 10.86 -2.44
CA HIS A 592 12.24 11.05 -3.75
C HIS A 592 10.71 11.21 -3.59
N LEU A 593 10.09 10.51 -2.64
CA LEU A 593 8.69 10.69 -2.29
C LEU A 593 8.43 12.10 -1.74
N LEU A 594 9.33 12.65 -0.92
CA LEU A 594 9.26 14.04 -0.46
C LEU A 594 9.46 15.05 -1.60
N GLU A 595 10.40 14.81 -2.55
CA GLU A 595 10.55 15.66 -3.74
C GLU A 595 9.29 15.63 -4.62
N LEU A 596 8.70 14.44 -4.84
CA LEU A 596 7.41 14.25 -5.51
C LEU A 596 6.30 15.05 -4.83
N GLY A 597 6.25 15.05 -3.50
CA GLY A 597 5.31 15.83 -2.70
C GLY A 597 5.48 17.34 -2.85
N VAL A 598 6.69 17.88 -2.67
CA VAL A 598 6.93 19.31 -2.38
C VAL A 598 7.20 20.20 -3.62
N LYS A 599 7.83 19.67 -4.67
CA LYS A 599 8.45 20.48 -5.74
C LYS A 599 7.45 21.09 -6.75
N GLN A 600 7.31 22.42 -6.78
CA GLN A 600 6.31 23.15 -7.59
C GLN A 600 6.81 23.84 -8.90
N VAL A 601 8.08 24.26 -9.00
CA VAL A 601 8.44 25.46 -9.81
C VAL A 601 8.57 25.24 -11.34
N GLU A 602 8.79 24.01 -11.81
CA GLU A 602 9.25 23.73 -13.18
C GLU A 602 8.24 22.86 -14.00
N VAL A 603 6.96 22.86 -13.64
CA VAL A 603 5.98 21.76 -13.90
C VAL A 603 4.60 22.29 -14.37
N SER A 604 3.86 21.53 -15.18
CA SER A 604 2.48 21.90 -15.57
C SER A 604 1.44 21.60 -14.48
N THR A 605 0.26 22.25 -14.56
CA THR A 605 -0.87 22.02 -13.64
C THR A 605 -1.33 20.56 -13.65
N ASP A 606 -1.41 19.94 -14.82
CA ASP A 606 -1.87 18.56 -14.99
C ASP A 606 -0.88 17.57 -14.38
N GLN A 607 0.40 17.74 -14.67
CA GLN A 607 1.48 16.93 -14.11
C GLN A 607 1.58 17.10 -12.58
N GLN A 608 1.33 18.30 -12.04
CA GLN A 608 1.26 18.53 -10.60
C GLN A 608 0.05 17.85 -9.93
N ARG A 609 -1.09 17.72 -10.63
CA ARG A 609 -2.24 16.95 -10.16
C ARG A 609 -1.96 15.44 -10.19
N TYR A 610 -1.40 14.91 -11.27
CA TYR A 610 -0.94 13.52 -11.37
C TYR A 610 0.07 13.15 -10.26
N ARG A 611 1.12 13.97 -10.07
CA ARG A 611 2.09 13.79 -8.99
C ARG A 611 1.47 13.79 -7.58
N SER A 612 0.36 14.51 -7.38
CA SER A 612 -0.33 14.54 -6.10
C SER A 612 -1.07 13.22 -5.80
N THR A 613 -1.69 12.59 -6.82
CA THR A 613 -2.26 11.23 -6.68
C THR A 613 -1.15 10.20 -6.43
N LEU A 614 -0.06 10.26 -7.20
CA LEU A 614 1.05 9.30 -7.06
C LEU A 614 1.75 9.40 -5.70
N PHE A 615 1.84 10.62 -5.13
CA PHE A 615 2.31 10.82 -3.76
C PHE A 615 1.38 10.19 -2.72
N ALA A 616 0.06 10.31 -2.86
CA ALA A 616 -0.91 9.64 -1.99
C ALA A 616 -0.76 8.11 -2.06
N PHE A 617 -0.61 7.57 -3.27
CA PHE A 617 -0.45 6.13 -3.53
C PHE A 617 0.80 5.56 -2.84
N TYR A 618 1.95 6.20 -3.04
CA TYR A 618 3.20 5.75 -2.41
C TYR A 618 3.25 6.00 -0.90
N LEU A 619 2.59 7.05 -0.37
CA LEU A 619 2.57 7.26 1.07
C LEU A 619 1.70 6.23 1.80
N VAL A 620 0.49 5.92 1.30
CA VAL A 620 -0.39 4.93 1.95
C VAL A 620 0.24 3.53 1.89
N SER A 621 0.93 3.19 0.81
CA SER A 621 1.65 1.91 0.70
C SER A 621 2.91 1.81 1.58
N CYS A 622 3.44 2.90 2.15
CA CYS A 622 4.55 2.81 3.12
C CYS A 622 4.20 2.00 4.37
N ILE A 623 2.91 1.82 4.70
CA ILE A 623 2.49 1.05 5.88
C ILE A 623 2.90 -0.44 5.79
N SER A 624 2.94 -1.03 4.60
CA SER A 624 3.39 -2.42 4.40
C SER A 624 4.93 -2.56 4.35
N TRP A 625 5.67 -1.45 4.39
CA TRP A 625 7.14 -1.47 4.49
C TRP A 625 7.66 -1.39 5.92
N ILE A 626 6.79 -1.15 6.92
CA ILE A 626 7.17 -1.07 8.33
C ILE A 626 7.83 -2.38 8.81
N GLY A 627 7.23 -3.54 8.49
CA GLY A 627 7.76 -4.87 8.81
C GLY A 627 9.12 -5.16 8.16
N PRO A 628 9.22 -5.11 6.82
CA PRO A 628 10.48 -5.30 6.11
C PRO A 628 11.61 -4.35 6.55
N ILE A 629 11.32 -3.06 6.80
CA ILE A 629 12.33 -2.11 7.29
C ILE A 629 12.76 -2.47 8.72
N ALA A 630 11.83 -2.82 9.60
CA ALA A 630 12.15 -3.30 10.96
C ALA A 630 13.04 -4.56 10.95
N TYR A 631 12.78 -5.50 10.03
CA TYR A 631 13.62 -6.68 9.82
C TYR A 631 15.06 -6.30 9.43
N PHE A 632 15.26 -5.39 8.47
CA PHE A 632 16.61 -4.97 8.08
C PHE A 632 17.32 -4.14 9.16
N VAL A 633 16.62 -3.38 9.99
CA VAL A 633 17.22 -2.74 11.18
C VAL A 633 17.70 -3.79 12.20
N ASP A 634 16.93 -4.85 12.42
CA ASP A 634 17.31 -5.94 13.33
C ASP A 634 18.55 -6.71 12.84
N VAL A 635 18.65 -6.95 11.52
CA VAL A 635 19.83 -7.57 10.87
C VAL A 635 21.07 -6.66 10.91
N VAL A 636 20.92 -5.34 10.97
CA VAL A 636 22.06 -4.43 11.20
C VAL A 636 22.56 -4.50 12.64
N ARG A 637 21.61 -4.55 13.60
CA ARG A 637 21.88 -4.59 15.04
C ARG A 637 22.65 -5.85 15.43
N ASP A 638 22.11 -7.01 15.07
CA ASP A 638 22.65 -8.34 15.43
C ASP A 638 22.67 -9.26 14.18
N PRO A 639 23.68 -9.13 13.29
CA PRO A 639 23.71 -9.82 12.00
C PRO A 639 23.87 -11.35 12.13
N PRO A 640 23.27 -12.14 11.21
CA PRO A 640 23.47 -13.59 11.17
C PRO A 640 24.93 -13.95 10.85
N PRO A 641 25.42 -15.13 11.27
CA PRO A 641 26.82 -15.51 11.10
C PRO A 641 27.20 -15.88 9.66
N GLN A 642 26.20 -16.12 8.79
CA GLN A 642 26.36 -16.46 7.38
C GLN A 642 25.25 -15.78 6.57
N VAL A 643 25.53 -15.49 5.30
CA VAL A 643 24.55 -14.97 4.35
C VAL A 643 23.71 -16.13 3.82
N SER A 644 22.39 -16.12 4.08
CA SER A 644 21.46 -17.12 3.54
C SER A 644 20.95 -16.73 2.15
N ASN A 645 20.54 -17.72 1.35
CA ASN A 645 19.91 -17.49 0.04
C ASN A 645 18.62 -16.67 0.16
N ASP A 646 17.83 -16.91 1.22
CA ASP A 646 16.61 -16.15 1.50
C ASP A 646 16.90 -14.69 1.88
N LEU A 647 17.94 -14.41 2.67
CA LEU A 647 18.40 -13.04 2.92
C LEU A 647 18.82 -12.34 1.62
N LEU A 648 19.56 -13.04 0.73
CA LEU A 648 19.95 -12.50 -0.58
C LEU A 648 18.72 -12.20 -1.46
N VAL A 649 17.73 -13.09 -1.52
CA VAL A 649 16.49 -12.88 -2.29
C VAL A 649 15.66 -11.74 -1.71
N ASN A 650 15.58 -11.61 -0.39
CA ASN A 650 14.85 -10.53 0.28
C ASN A 650 15.53 -9.16 0.06
N VAL A 651 16.87 -9.11 0.15
CA VAL A 651 17.65 -7.91 -0.17
C VAL A 651 17.52 -7.53 -1.64
N ALA A 652 17.67 -8.49 -2.56
CA ALA A 652 17.57 -8.25 -4.00
C ALA A 652 16.18 -7.78 -4.42
N SER A 653 15.11 -8.38 -3.88
CA SER A 653 13.73 -7.96 -4.17
C SER A 653 13.43 -6.58 -3.57
N SER A 654 13.80 -6.34 -2.31
CA SER A 654 13.61 -5.05 -1.64
C SER A 654 14.31 -3.90 -2.37
N VAL A 655 15.60 -4.06 -2.73
CA VAL A 655 16.35 -3.06 -3.51
C VAL A 655 15.73 -2.86 -4.89
N SER A 656 15.30 -3.92 -5.57
CA SER A 656 14.68 -3.84 -6.89
C SER A 656 13.34 -3.08 -6.86
N ILE A 657 12.49 -3.34 -5.87
CA ILE A 657 11.19 -2.66 -5.70
C ILE A 657 11.39 -1.18 -5.36
N LEU A 658 12.28 -0.86 -4.42
CA LEU A 658 12.60 0.53 -4.06
C LEU A 658 13.24 1.29 -5.23
N ALA A 659 14.07 0.62 -6.04
CA ALA A 659 14.63 1.18 -7.28
C ALA A 659 13.55 1.40 -8.37
N LEU A 660 12.56 0.51 -8.47
CA LEU A 660 11.40 0.66 -9.36
C LEU A 660 10.53 1.86 -8.94
N PHE A 661 10.20 1.99 -7.65
CA PHE A 661 9.48 3.16 -7.13
C PHE A 661 10.24 4.45 -7.44
N ARG A 662 11.54 4.50 -7.15
CA ARG A 662 12.42 5.63 -7.48
C ARG A 662 12.42 5.94 -8.98
N TYR A 663 12.44 4.91 -9.85
CA TYR A 663 12.38 5.08 -11.30
C TYR A 663 11.06 5.74 -11.74
N VAL A 664 9.92 5.20 -11.31
CA VAL A 664 8.59 5.76 -11.64
C VAL A 664 8.50 7.21 -11.17
N ILE A 665 8.84 7.49 -9.90
CA ILE A 665 8.85 8.85 -9.34
C ILE A 665 9.72 9.78 -10.20
N THR A 666 10.95 9.37 -10.53
CA THR A 666 11.88 10.17 -11.35
C THR A 666 11.33 10.43 -12.75
N ARG A 667 10.65 9.46 -13.39
CA ARG A 667 9.98 9.68 -14.68
C ARG A 667 8.89 10.76 -14.58
N THR A 668 8.05 10.69 -13.55
CA THR A 668 6.94 11.66 -13.36
C THR A 668 7.37 13.10 -13.09
N GLU A 669 8.65 13.36 -12.79
CA GLU A 669 9.19 14.72 -12.75
C GLU A 669 9.37 15.34 -14.13
N SER A 670 9.75 14.52 -15.11
CA SER A 670 10.08 14.95 -16.47
C SER A 670 8.93 14.79 -17.47
N GLU A 671 8.04 13.84 -17.21
CA GLU A 671 7.10 13.27 -18.17
C GLU A 671 5.71 13.13 -17.51
N MET A 672 4.63 13.43 -18.25
CA MET A 672 3.25 13.14 -17.80
C MET A 672 2.82 11.75 -18.30
N ILE A 673 1.58 11.36 -18.02
CA ILE A 673 0.97 10.14 -18.55
C ILE A 673 0.91 10.25 -20.09
N PRO A 674 1.56 9.34 -20.85
CA PRO A 674 1.49 9.29 -22.30
C PRO A 674 0.08 9.50 -22.87
N LEU A 675 0.01 10.34 -23.90
CA LEU A 675 -1.22 10.65 -24.61
C LEU A 675 -1.64 9.50 -25.54
N PRO A 676 -2.95 9.25 -25.74
CA PRO A 676 -3.42 8.28 -26.73
C PRO A 676 -3.14 8.75 -28.18
N PRO A 677 -3.06 7.84 -29.17
CA PRO A 677 -2.84 8.19 -30.59
C PRO A 677 -3.74 9.30 -31.12
N THR A 678 -5.01 9.31 -30.72
CA THR A 678 -6.04 10.32 -31.04
C THR A 678 -5.55 11.75 -30.81
N ALA A 679 -4.90 12.00 -29.66
CA ALA A 679 -4.39 13.32 -29.25
C ALA A 679 -3.27 13.88 -30.14
N PHE A 680 -2.62 13.07 -30.98
CA PHE A 680 -1.57 13.54 -31.88
C PHE A 680 -2.11 14.05 -33.21
N PHE A 681 -3.31 13.64 -33.62
CA PHE A 681 -3.94 14.18 -34.84
C PHE A 681 -4.25 15.67 -34.67
N ASP A 682 -4.89 16.03 -33.54
CA ASP A 682 -5.09 17.43 -33.08
C ASP A 682 -3.77 18.23 -33.02
N ALA A 683 -2.67 17.57 -32.65
CA ALA A 683 -1.38 18.21 -32.49
C ALA A 683 -0.64 18.40 -33.82
N GLU A 684 -0.72 17.45 -34.75
CA GLU A 684 -0.12 17.60 -36.09
C GLU A 684 -0.81 18.71 -36.88
N GLU A 685 -2.13 18.88 -36.77
CA GLU A 685 -2.80 20.07 -37.33
C GLU A 685 -2.19 21.40 -36.86
N SER A 686 -1.69 21.46 -35.62
CA SER A 686 -1.13 22.68 -35.01
C SER A 686 0.36 22.94 -35.28
N ASP A 687 1.13 21.93 -35.71
CA ASP A 687 2.60 22.02 -35.89
C ASP A 687 3.05 21.69 -37.33
N VAL A 688 2.15 21.21 -38.22
CA VAL A 688 2.41 20.92 -39.65
C VAL A 688 2.10 22.10 -40.58
N TYR A 689 1.01 22.83 -40.34
CA TYR A 689 0.77 24.13 -40.97
C TYR A 689 1.21 25.22 -40.01
N GLY A 690 2.36 25.84 -40.29
CA GLY A 690 2.99 26.79 -39.38
C GLY A 690 2.09 27.97 -39.05
N ALA A 691 1.96 28.27 -37.75
CA ALA A 691 1.19 29.40 -37.26
C ALA A 691 1.89 30.74 -37.57
N GLU A 692 1.70 31.22 -38.81
CA GLU A 692 1.53 32.65 -39.05
C GLU A 692 0.18 33.10 -38.45
N GLU A 693 0.05 34.39 -38.09
CA GLU A 693 -1.08 34.91 -37.29
C GLU A 693 -2.37 35.13 -38.11
N GLY A 694 -2.67 34.21 -39.04
CA GLY A 694 -3.89 34.17 -39.84
C GLY A 694 -4.94 33.22 -39.25
N VAL A 695 -6.19 33.68 -39.18
CA VAL A 695 -7.33 32.85 -38.74
C VAL A 695 -7.52 31.68 -39.73
N LYS A 696 -7.48 30.42 -39.25
CA LYS A 696 -7.75 29.21 -40.06
C LYS A 696 -9.12 29.38 -40.74
N THR A 697 -9.14 29.45 -42.07
CA THR A 697 -10.37 29.61 -42.87
C THR A 697 -11.16 28.29 -42.87
N THR A 698 -11.87 28.02 -41.78
CA THR A 698 -12.82 26.91 -41.66
C THR A 698 -14.06 27.14 -42.52
N ALA A 699 -14.95 26.14 -42.66
CA ALA A 699 -16.25 26.35 -43.30
C ALA A 699 -17.09 27.44 -42.57
N GLU A 700 -16.96 27.53 -41.25
CA GLU A 700 -17.55 28.59 -40.41
C GLU A 700 -17.01 29.99 -40.76
N ASN A 701 -15.75 30.12 -41.17
CA ASN A 701 -15.11 31.41 -41.43
C ASN A 701 -14.82 31.68 -42.93
N CYS A 702 -15.31 30.83 -43.84
CA CYS A 702 -15.01 30.96 -45.28
C CYS A 702 -15.89 32.00 -45.99
N PRO A 703 -15.33 33.09 -46.56
CA PRO A 703 -16.10 34.15 -47.21
C PRO A 703 -16.63 33.78 -48.60
N ARG A 704 -16.37 32.56 -49.10
CA ARG A 704 -16.79 32.10 -50.44
C ARG A 704 -17.60 30.81 -50.46
N CYS A 705 -17.78 30.14 -49.33
CA CYS A 705 -18.39 28.81 -49.28
C CYS A 705 -19.63 28.83 -48.38
N ILE A 706 -20.67 29.42 -48.98
CA ILE A 706 -22.05 29.45 -48.51
C ILE A 706 -22.73 28.22 -49.12
N TYR A 707 -23.29 27.35 -48.28
CA TYR A 707 -24.00 26.15 -48.71
C TYR A 707 -25.33 26.07 -47.96
N GLU A 708 -26.43 26.12 -48.70
CA GLU A 708 -27.80 26.16 -48.14
C GLU A 708 -28.40 24.74 -48.00
N ASP A 709 -27.88 23.76 -48.77
CA ASP A 709 -28.27 22.35 -48.72
C ASP A 709 -27.34 21.51 -47.82
N GLY A 710 -27.93 20.90 -46.80
CA GLY A 710 -27.28 20.01 -45.84
C GLY A 710 -28.21 18.86 -45.44
N GLY A 711 -27.69 17.64 -45.50
CA GLY A 711 -28.47 16.43 -45.22
C GLY A 711 -28.66 16.13 -43.73
N PRO A 712 -29.20 14.94 -43.39
CA PRO A 712 -29.44 14.54 -42.01
C PRO A 712 -28.18 14.69 -41.13
N GLY A 713 -28.28 15.47 -40.05
CA GLY A 713 -27.16 15.81 -39.16
C GLY A 713 -26.27 16.98 -39.64
N ALA A 714 -26.72 17.77 -40.62
CA ALA A 714 -26.13 19.08 -40.89
C ALA A 714 -26.28 20.06 -39.71
N VAL A 715 -25.18 20.71 -39.35
CA VAL A 715 -25.14 21.86 -38.43
C VAL A 715 -25.21 23.12 -39.28
N PHE A 716 -26.26 23.89 -39.04
CA PHE A 716 -26.53 25.17 -39.66
C PHE A 716 -26.16 26.31 -38.72
N ILE A 717 -25.50 27.35 -39.22
CA ILE A 717 -25.38 28.63 -38.51
C ILE A 717 -26.02 29.76 -39.31
N GLU A 718 -26.54 30.73 -38.58
CA GLU A 718 -27.04 32.00 -39.09
C GLU A 718 -25.91 32.76 -39.80
N TYR A 719 -26.18 33.33 -40.97
CA TYR A 719 -25.18 33.99 -41.80
C TYR A 719 -25.71 35.27 -42.45
N GLU A 720 -25.06 36.38 -42.12
CA GLU A 720 -25.40 37.71 -42.66
C GLU A 720 -24.47 38.09 -43.82
N SER A 721 -24.97 37.97 -45.05
CA SER A 721 -24.35 38.59 -46.23
C SER A 721 -24.98 39.96 -46.51
N ARG A 722 -24.16 41.01 -46.59
CA ARG A 722 -24.60 42.39 -46.92
C ARG A 722 -25.23 42.56 -48.32
N ALA A 723 -25.29 41.51 -49.15
CA ALA A 723 -25.85 41.57 -50.50
C ALA A 723 -27.26 40.97 -50.65
N ASN A 724 -27.68 40.03 -49.79
CA ASN A 724 -28.70 39.04 -50.19
C ASN A 724 -30.07 39.09 -49.47
N THR A 725 -30.26 39.85 -48.38
CA THR A 725 -31.56 39.91 -47.68
C THR A 725 -32.42 41.07 -48.20
N ARG A 726 -33.61 40.81 -48.77
CA ARG A 726 -34.40 41.87 -49.46
C ARG A 726 -35.93 41.83 -49.38
N ARG A 727 -36.47 43.06 -49.53
CA ARG A 727 -37.85 43.61 -49.50
C ARG A 727 -38.90 43.03 -50.49
N ILE A 728 -39.65 41.94 -50.23
CA ILE A 728 -40.72 41.48 -51.17
C ILE A 728 -42.09 41.40 -50.48
N LYS A 729 -43.19 41.68 -51.19
CA LYS A 729 -44.55 41.80 -50.63
C LYS A 729 -45.60 41.03 -51.44
N THR A 730 -46.48 40.27 -50.78
CA THR A 730 -47.50 39.40 -51.41
C THR A 730 -48.84 40.12 -51.60
N LYS A 731 -49.73 39.55 -52.41
CA LYS A 731 -51.08 40.09 -52.66
C LYS A 731 -52.03 40.00 -51.45
N GLN A 732 -51.68 39.22 -50.43
CA GLN A 732 -52.36 39.20 -49.12
C GLN A 732 -51.72 40.20 -48.12
N ASN A 733 -50.89 41.13 -48.62
CA ASN A 733 -50.26 42.24 -47.91
C ASN A 733 -49.10 41.87 -46.95
N GLU A 734 -48.74 40.59 -46.85
CA GLU A 734 -47.55 40.12 -46.10
C GLU A 734 -46.24 40.56 -46.78
N ILE A 735 -45.24 40.95 -45.99
CA ILE A 735 -43.90 41.27 -46.52
C ILE A 735 -42.96 40.08 -46.29
N VAL A 736 -42.84 39.22 -47.30
CA VAL A 736 -41.85 38.12 -47.33
C VAL A 736 -40.44 38.72 -47.43
N VAL A 737 -39.77 38.77 -46.29
CA VAL A 737 -38.35 39.10 -46.15
C VAL A 737 -37.68 37.96 -45.42
N VAL A 738 -37.28 36.93 -46.17
CA VAL A 738 -36.48 35.86 -45.57
C VAL A 738 -35.12 36.48 -45.21
N GLY A 739 -34.80 36.42 -43.91
CA GLY A 739 -33.72 37.17 -43.29
C GLY A 739 -32.36 36.45 -43.40
N PRO A 740 -31.55 36.42 -42.34
CA PRO A 740 -30.23 35.78 -42.40
C PRO A 740 -30.38 34.33 -42.84
N THR A 741 -29.64 33.94 -43.88
CA THR A 741 -29.72 32.57 -44.39
C THR A 741 -28.91 31.64 -43.50
N PHE A 742 -29.39 30.42 -43.35
CA PHE A 742 -28.61 29.38 -42.70
C PHE A 742 -27.62 28.80 -43.69
N ARG A 743 -26.34 28.70 -43.30
CA ARG A 743 -25.34 27.92 -44.05
C ARG A 743 -24.92 26.69 -43.27
N VAL A 744 -24.71 25.59 -43.98
CA VAL A 744 -24.08 24.38 -43.45
C VAL A 744 -22.61 24.68 -43.16
N VAL A 745 -22.19 24.43 -41.93
CA VAL A 745 -20.77 24.52 -41.52
C VAL A 745 -20.13 23.15 -41.30
N SER A 746 -20.94 22.16 -40.95
CA SER A 746 -20.55 20.76 -40.94
C SER A 746 -21.77 19.89 -41.22
N CYS A 747 -21.57 18.72 -41.80
CA CYS A 747 -22.61 17.71 -41.96
C CYS A 747 -21.98 16.34 -41.87
N ASP A 748 -22.66 15.40 -41.21
CA ASP A 748 -22.16 14.05 -40.94
C ASP A 748 -22.71 12.97 -41.91
N CYS A 749 -23.34 13.37 -43.03
CA CYS A 749 -23.73 12.45 -44.12
C CYS A 749 -22.63 11.45 -44.50
N VAL A 750 -21.37 11.91 -44.48
CA VAL A 750 -20.16 11.11 -44.74
C VAL A 750 -20.01 9.90 -43.81
N PHE A 751 -20.47 10.01 -42.56
CA PHE A 751 -20.41 8.95 -41.56
C PHE A 751 -21.70 8.12 -41.51
N ARG A 752 -22.84 8.69 -41.95
CA ARG A 752 -24.16 8.02 -41.99
C ARG A 752 -24.33 7.11 -43.21
N PHE A 753 -23.79 7.55 -44.35
CA PHE A 753 -24.06 6.98 -45.66
C PHE A 753 -22.80 6.40 -46.30
N LYS A 754 -22.93 5.31 -47.06
CA LYS A 754 -21.78 4.61 -47.66
C LYS A 754 -21.56 4.95 -49.13
N GLN A 755 -22.60 5.40 -49.84
CA GLN A 755 -22.46 5.78 -51.24
C GLN A 755 -22.33 7.31 -51.36
N PRO A 756 -21.36 7.84 -52.14
CA PRO A 756 -21.27 9.29 -52.38
C PRO A 756 -22.54 9.90 -52.99
N ARG A 757 -23.41 9.09 -53.62
CA ARG A 757 -24.73 9.50 -54.14
C ARG A 757 -25.73 9.89 -53.05
N GLU A 758 -25.49 9.47 -51.81
CA GLU A 758 -26.32 9.76 -50.62
C GLU A 758 -25.80 11.00 -49.85
N PHE A 759 -24.73 11.66 -50.32
CA PHE A 759 -24.15 12.85 -49.69
C PHE A 759 -24.84 14.13 -50.16
N CYS A 760 -25.12 15.05 -49.23
CA CYS A 760 -25.68 16.38 -49.54
C CYS A 760 -24.71 17.27 -50.32
N GLY A 761 -25.23 18.37 -50.91
CA GLY A 761 -24.47 19.31 -51.72
C GLY A 761 -23.28 19.96 -51.01
N PHE A 762 -23.34 20.15 -49.69
CA PHE A 762 -22.20 20.55 -48.87
C PHE A 762 -21.06 19.50 -48.88
N CYS A 763 -21.38 18.22 -48.66
CA CYS A 763 -20.41 17.13 -48.57
C CYS A 763 -19.79 16.76 -49.92
N LEU A 764 -20.54 16.89 -51.01
CA LEU A 764 -20.07 16.59 -52.37
C LEU A 764 -19.08 17.62 -52.94
N ARG A 765 -19.07 18.86 -52.43
CA ARG A 765 -18.32 19.97 -53.05
C ARG A 765 -17.00 20.25 -52.34
N SER A 766 -16.00 20.67 -53.11
CA SER A 766 -14.69 21.10 -52.60
C SER A 766 -14.53 22.62 -52.66
N CYS A 767 -14.15 23.22 -51.54
CA CYS A 767 -13.89 24.64 -51.43
C CYS A 767 -12.37 24.88 -51.45
N ARG A 768 -11.84 25.63 -52.43
CA ARG A 768 -10.39 25.91 -52.54
C ARG A 768 -9.82 26.75 -51.39
N LEU A 769 -10.65 27.33 -50.53
CA LEU A 769 -10.23 28.14 -49.37
C LEU A 769 -10.39 27.41 -48.01
N CYS A 770 -11.41 26.57 -47.85
CA CYS A 770 -11.73 25.91 -46.57
C CYS A 770 -11.92 24.39 -46.65
N GLY A 771 -11.52 23.76 -47.77
CA GLY A 771 -11.79 22.35 -48.07
C GLY A 771 -13.25 22.07 -48.46
N GLY A 772 -14.23 22.69 -47.78
CA GLY A 772 -15.65 22.36 -47.92
C GLY A 772 -15.98 21.02 -47.27
N GLY A 773 -17.17 20.47 -47.52
CA GLY A 773 -17.56 19.20 -46.93
C GLY A 773 -16.69 18.01 -47.40
N SER A 774 -16.13 18.08 -48.61
CA SER A 774 -15.15 17.09 -49.08
C SER A 774 -13.74 17.27 -48.49
N GLY A 775 -13.40 18.47 -47.99
CA GLY A 775 -12.22 18.66 -47.13
C GLY A 775 -12.39 17.93 -45.80
N ASN A 776 -13.54 18.12 -45.15
CA ASN A 776 -13.92 17.39 -43.94
C ASN A 776 -13.96 15.87 -44.17
N PHE A 777 -14.36 15.40 -45.37
CA PHE A 777 -14.29 13.98 -45.76
C PHE A 777 -12.84 13.46 -45.77
N GLN A 778 -11.90 14.17 -46.39
CA GLN A 778 -10.49 13.75 -46.44
C GLN A 778 -9.81 13.81 -45.07
N GLU A 779 -10.17 14.78 -44.24
CA GLU A 779 -9.75 14.90 -42.84
C GLU A 779 -10.25 13.70 -42.02
N ALA A 780 -11.54 13.37 -42.11
CA ALA A 780 -12.17 12.22 -41.46
C ALA A 780 -11.60 10.88 -41.93
N GLN A 781 -11.38 10.70 -43.24
CA GLN A 781 -10.78 9.46 -43.77
C GLN A 781 -9.33 9.29 -43.27
N ARG A 782 -8.53 10.36 -43.26
CA ARG A 782 -7.15 10.31 -42.71
C ARG A 782 -7.15 9.98 -41.22
N TYR A 783 -8.09 10.53 -40.45
CA TYR A 783 -8.26 10.21 -39.05
C TYR A 783 -8.63 8.72 -38.87
N GLN A 784 -9.59 8.21 -39.63
CA GLN A 784 -9.99 6.80 -39.58
C GLN A 784 -8.84 5.86 -39.99
N GLU A 785 -8.14 6.13 -41.09
CA GLU A 785 -6.96 5.36 -41.50
C GLU A 785 -5.84 5.40 -40.46
N TYR A 786 -5.66 6.55 -39.77
CA TYR A 786 -4.70 6.68 -38.68
C TYR A 786 -5.13 5.88 -37.45
N LEU A 787 -6.43 5.85 -37.10
CA LEU A 787 -6.94 5.02 -36.01
C LEU A 787 -6.86 3.53 -36.31
N ASP A 788 -7.20 3.07 -37.52
CA ASP A 788 -7.11 1.64 -37.86
C ASP A 788 -5.64 1.16 -37.91
N ARG A 789 -4.70 2.02 -38.34
CA ARG A 789 -3.25 1.72 -38.25
C ARG A 789 -2.75 1.67 -36.79
N ASN A 790 -3.22 2.56 -35.92
CA ASN A 790 -2.78 2.66 -34.52
C ASN A 790 -3.73 2.00 -33.52
N LYS A 791 -4.60 1.09 -33.98
CA LYS A 791 -5.68 0.46 -33.21
C LYS A 791 -5.18 -0.32 -31.99
N MET A 792 -4.03 -0.97 -32.14
CA MET A 792 -3.36 -1.68 -31.04
C MET A 792 -2.86 -0.71 -29.96
N ASP A 793 -2.28 0.43 -30.36
CA ASP A 793 -1.83 1.45 -29.40
C ASP A 793 -3.01 2.01 -28.60
N VAL A 794 -4.10 2.42 -29.29
CA VAL A 794 -5.33 2.92 -28.64
C VAL A 794 -5.88 1.90 -27.64
N ALA A 795 -5.98 0.62 -28.03
CA ALA A 795 -6.40 -0.45 -27.13
C ALA A 795 -5.45 -0.59 -25.93
N MET A 796 -4.13 -0.60 -26.16
CA MET A 796 -3.12 -0.72 -25.11
C MET A 796 -3.10 0.48 -24.14
N HIS A 797 -3.50 1.69 -24.56
CA HIS A 797 -3.66 2.81 -23.62
C HIS A 797 -4.76 2.52 -22.57
N SER A 798 -5.87 1.91 -22.98
CA SER A 798 -6.98 1.55 -22.07
C SER A 798 -6.60 0.48 -21.03
N VAL A 799 -5.63 -0.39 -21.35
CA VAL A 799 -5.17 -1.48 -20.46
C VAL A 799 -4.69 -0.94 -19.12
N LEU A 800 -4.06 0.24 -19.07
CA LEU A 800 -3.67 0.87 -17.79
C LEU A 800 -4.88 1.15 -16.90
N ALA A 801 -5.93 1.76 -17.46
CA ALA A 801 -7.15 2.10 -16.72
C ALA A 801 -7.87 0.82 -16.25
N SER A 802 -8.10 -0.14 -17.15
CA SER A 802 -8.75 -1.41 -16.81
C SER A 802 -7.97 -2.22 -15.78
N SER A 803 -6.64 -2.24 -15.86
CA SER A 803 -5.81 -2.97 -14.88
C SER A 803 -5.92 -2.38 -13.47
N LEU A 804 -6.01 -1.05 -13.34
CA LEU A 804 -6.24 -0.39 -12.05
C LEU A 804 -7.63 -0.71 -11.48
N GLU A 805 -8.66 -0.80 -12.33
CA GLU A 805 -10.02 -1.18 -11.93
C GLU A 805 -10.09 -2.64 -11.45
N TRP A 806 -9.57 -3.58 -12.25
CA TRP A 806 -9.47 -4.99 -11.86
C TRP A 806 -8.65 -5.19 -10.58
N THR A 807 -7.59 -4.42 -10.38
CA THR A 807 -6.79 -4.45 -9.14
C THR A 807 -7.65 -4.09 -7.91
N VAL A 808 -8.50 -3.04 -8.01
CA VAL A 808 -9.40 -2.63 -6.92
C VAL A 808 -10.47 -3.70 -6.68
N LEU A 809 -11.07 -4.27 -7.73
CA LEU A 809 -12.09 -5.32 -7.62
C LEU A 809 -11.53 -6.61 -7.00
N VAL A 810 -10.34 -7.06 -7.42
CA VAL A 810 -9.66 -8.24 -6.87
C VAL A 810 -9.30 -8.04 -5.40
N LEU A 811 -8.78 -6.86 -5.02
CA LEU A 811 -8.53 -6.56 -3.61
C LEU A 811 -9.81 -6.55 -2.78
N LEU A 812 -10.89 -5.90 -3.25
CA LEU A 812 -12.20 -5.87 -2.57
C LEU A 812 -12.79 -7.28 -2.36
N PHE A 813 -12.53 -8.22 -3.28
CA PHE A 813 -12.91 -9.62 -3.14
C PHE A 813 -12.00 -10.37 -2.15
N LEU A 814 -10.70 -10.12 -2.16
CA LEU A 814 -9.72 -10.82 -1.31
C LEU A 814 -9.74 -10.37 0.17
N GLN A 815 -10.19 -9.14 0.47
CA GLN A 815 -10.34 -8.60 1.83
C GLN A 815 -9.16 -8.87 2.78
N ASN A 816 -7.94 -8.64 2.29
CA ASN A 816 -6.69 -8.94 3.00
C ASN A 816 -5.73 -7.74 2.86
N GLU A 817 -5.25 -7.21 3.98
CA GLU A 817 -4.48 -5.96 4.01
C GLU A 817 -3.02 -6.11 3.49
N HIS A 818 -2.38 -7.26 3.68
CA HIS A 818 -0.99 -7.51 3.27
C HIS A 818 -0.74 -7.41 1.76
N TYR A 819 -1.79 -7.54 0.92
CA TYR A 819 -1.65 -7.40 -0.53
C TYR A 819 -1.17 -6.00 -0.98
N LEU A 820 -1.23 -4.97 -0.13
CA LEU A 820 -0.57 -3.68 -0.39
C LEU A 820 0.92 -3.85 -0.75
N TYR A 821 1.63 -4.78 -0.11
CA TYR A 821 3.05 -5.05 -0.38
C TYR A 821 3.30 -5.55 -1.82
N TYR A 822 2.40 -6.38 -2.37
CA TYR A 822 2.53 -6.98 -3.70
C TYR A 822 1.91 -6.15 -4.82
N VAL A 823 0.80 -5.45 -4.55
CA VAL A 823 0.11 -4.63 -5.55
C VAL A 823 0.90 -3.35 -5.84
N THR A 824 1.56 -2.73 -4.85
CA THR A 824 2.33 -1.50 -5.05
C THR A 824 3.45 -1.65 -6.10
N PRO A 825 4.33 -2.67 -6.06
CA PRO A 825 5.29 -2.93 -7.14
C PRO A 825 4.63 -3.33 -8.45
N SER A 826 3.53 -4.08 -8.43
CA SER A 826 2.81 -4.49 -9.65
C SER A 826 2.27 -3.28 -10.43
N VAL A 827 1.59 -2.35 -9.73
CA VAL A 827 1.10 -1.09 -10.31
C VAL A 827 2.26 -0.17 -10.70
N SER A 828 3.35 -0.16 -9.92
CA SER A 828 4.56 0.62 -10.28
C SER A 828 5.24 0.08 -11.54
N LEU A 829 5.26 -1.25 -11.75
CA LEU A 829 5.79 -1.89 -12.95
C LEU A 829 4.90 -1.57 -14.15
N LEU A 830 3.57 -1.67 -14.00
CA LEU A 830 2.61 -1.27 -15.03
C LEU A 830 2.80 0.20 -15.44
N LEU A 831 3.00 1.10 -14.47
CA LEU A 831 3.32 2.50 -14.75
C LEU A 831 4.69 2.67 -15.41
N ALA A 832 5.72 1.93 -14.99
CA ALA A 832 7.04 1.97 -15.61
C ALA A 832 7.02 1.49 -17.07
N VAL A 833 6.25 0.44 -17.37
CA VAL A 833 6.02 -0.08 -18.71
C VAL A 833 5.21 0.91 -19.55
N TYR A 834 4.09 1.42 -19.04
CA TYR A 834 3.28 2.44 -19.72
C TYR A 834 4.12 3.68 -20.07
N HIS A 835 4.87 4.21 -19.10
CA HIS A 835 5.80 5.32 -19.31
C HIS A 835 6.97 5.00 -20.24
N SER A 836 7.30 3.75 -20.54
CA SER A 836 8.50 3.42 -21.34
C SER A 836 8.18 2.86 -22.73
N TRP A 837 7.08 2.10 -22.86
CA TRP A 837 6.67 1.39 -24.08
C TRP A 837 5.55 2.12 -24.83
N MET A 838 4.52 2.61 -24.12
CA MET A 838 3.36 3.31 -24.71
C MET A 838 3.65 4.78 -25.09
N ARG A 839 4.83 5.06 -25.62
CA ARG A 839 5.18 6.39 -26.17
C ARG A 839 5.06 6.39 -27.67
N HIS A 840 4.06 7.08 -28.19
CA HIS A 840 3.96 7.28 -29.63
C HIS A 840 5.22 7.98 -30.18
N PRO A 841 5.77 7.58 -31.35
CA PRO A 841 7.04 8.15 -31.85
C PRO A 841 7.03 9.67 -32.07
N ILE A 842 5.85 10.27 -32.28
CA ILE A 842 5.66 11.73 -32.33
C ILE A 842 5.96 12.37 -30.97
N GLU A 843 5.47 11.80 -29.87
CA GLU A 843 5.73 12.30 -28.51
C GLU A 843 7.22 12.21 -28.18
N ALA A 844 7.86 11.09 -28.51
CA ALA A 844 9.30 10.91 -28.33
C ALA A 844 10.14 11.93 -29.14
N LYS A 845 9.69 12.32 -30.34
CA LYS A 845 10.29 13.41 -31.13
C LYS A 845 10.04 14.78 -30.49
N ARG A 846 8.81 15.06 -30.02
CA ARG A 846 8.43 16.31 -29.34
C ARG A 846 9.23 16.53 -28.05
N ILE A 847 9.31 15.52 -27.18
CA ILE A 847 10.09 15.60 -25.94
C ILE A 847 11.58 15.85 -26.25
N LYS A 848 12.16 15.21 -27.27
CA LYS A 848 13.53 15.50 -27.72
C LYS A 848 13.69 16.93 -28.28
N LYS A 849 12.69 17.45 -29.03
CA LYS A 849 12.62 18.85 -29.54
C LYS A 849 12.59 19.85 -28.37
N GLU A 850 11.80 19.58 -27.33
CA GLU A 850 11.68 20.42 -26.12
C GLU A 850 12.90 20.33 -25.18
N GLN A 851 13.46 19.14 -24.96
CA GLN A 851 14.70 18.96 -24.18
C GLN A 851 15.87 19.71 -24.83
N ARG A 852 16.03 19.61 -26.16
CA ARG A 852 17.02 20.41 -26.91
C ARG A 852 16.76 21.91 -26.78
N LYS A 853 15.50 22.38 -26.84
CA LYS A 853 15.15 23.79 -26.58
C LYS A 853 15.52 24.23 -25.15
N LYS A 854 15.26 23.40 -24.12
CA LYS A 854 15.62 23.70 -22.72
C LYS A 854 17.15 23.75 -22.53
N GLN A 855 17.88 22.77 -23.06
CA GLN A 855 19.36 22.74 -23.02
C GLN A 855 19.97 23.96 -23.72
N ASN A 856 19.54 24.28 -24.94
CA ASN A 856 20.02 25.45 -25.67
C ASN A 856 19.75 26.78 -24.93
N LYS A 857 18.62 26.90 -24.21
CA LYS A 857 18.35 28.06 -23.33
C LYS A 857 19.30 28.12 -22.12
N LEU A 858 19.62 26.98 -21.50
CA LEU A 858 20.60 26.92 -20.39
C LEU A 858 22.02 27.28 -20.87
N ASP A 859 22.45 26.76 -22.02
CA ASP A 859 23.75 27.06 -22.61
C ASP A 859 23.86 28.52 -23.09
N ALA A 860 22.77 29.09 -23.62
CA ALA A 860 22.69 30.52 -23.93
C ALA A 860 22.78 31.38 -22.67
N ALA A 861 22.10 30.99 -21.57
CA ALA A 861 22.19 31.69 -20.29
C ALA A 861 23.60 31.59 -19.66
N ALA A 862 24.25 30.42 -19.76
CA ALA A 862 25.63 30.21 -19.33
C ALA A 862 26.62 31.06 -20.16
N LYS A 863 26.45 31.10 -21.49
CA LYS A 863 27.21 31.99 -22.39
C LYS A 863 26.97 33.47 -22.07
N LYS A 864 25.73 33.88 -21.75
CA LYS A 864 25.40 35.26 -21.32
C LYS A 864 26.05 35.62 -19.99
N LYS A 865 26.06 34.73 -18.99
CA LYS A 865 26.79 34.92 -17.72
C LYS A 865 28.33 34.98 -17.92
N LYS A 866 28.91 34.09 -18.73
CA LYS A 866 30.33 34.15 -19.10
C LYS A 866 30.69 35.48 -19.79
N ARG A 867 29.89 35.93 -20.76
CA ARG A 867 30.07 37.23 -21.44
C ARG A 867 29.95 38.41 -20.47
N ALA A 868 29.00 38.39 -19.53
CA ALA A 868 28.86 39.45 -18.51
C ALA A 868 30.09 39.53 -17.59
N SER A 869 30.59 38.39 -17.10
CA SER A 869 31.82 38.31 -16.30
C SER A 869 33.03 38.83 -17.07
N TYR A 870 33.18 38.43 -18.34
CA TYR A 870 34.26 38.91 -19.22
C TYR A 870 34.16 40.42 -19.49
N LYS A 871 32.95 40.97 -19.67
CA LYS A 871 32.74 42.42 -19.83
C LYS A 871 33.12 43.19 -18.56
N LYS A 872 32.80 42.66 -17.36
CA LYS A 872 33.18 43.25 -16.07
C LYS A 872 34.69 43.21 -15.81
N LYS A 873 35.40 42.14 -16.24
CA LYS A 873 36.87 42.10 -16.24
C LYS A 873 37.50 43.11 -17.22
N LYS A 874 36.85 43.37 -18.37
CA LYS A 874 37.37 44.31 -19.38
C LYS A 874 37.07 45.79 -19.09
N SER A 875 36.14 46.11 -18.19
CA SER A 875 35.98 47.48 -17.70
C SER A 875 37.05 47.85 -16.66
N SER A 876 37.37 46.96 -15.71
CA SER A 876 38.43 47.19 -14.69
C SER A 876 39.86 47.06 -15.23
N GLN A 877 40.06 47.21 -16.53
CA GLN A 877 41.37 47.30 -17.20
C GLN A 877 41.45 48.55 -18.11
N ARG A 878 40.54 49.51 -17.95
CA ARG A 878 40.51 50.75 -18.73
C ARG A 878 40.74 52.03 -17.91
N GLU A 879 41.02 51.89 -16.62
CA GLU A 879 41.27 52.97 -15.67
C GLU A 879 42.70 52.87 -15.11
N ASN A 880 43.69 53.29 -15.91
CA ASN A 880 44.92 53.94 -15.43
C ASN A 880 45.65 54.64 -16.59
N PRO A 881 46.32 55.80 -16.37
CA PRO A 881 46.87 56.63 -17.43
C PRO A 881 48.29 56.24 -17.87
N GLN A 882 48.67 56.64 -19.09
CA GLN A 882 50.05 56.56 -19.59
C GLN A 882 50.87 57.81 -19.22
N PRO A 883 52.18 57.66 -18.90
CA PRO A 883 53.18 58.71 -19.11
C PRO A 883 53.77 58.66 -20.54
N LYS A 884 54.45 59.73 -20.95
CA LYS A 884 54.95 59.96 -22.32
C LYS A 884 56.34 59.34 -22.57
N ARG A 885 56.55 58.81 -23.79
CA ARG A 885 57.65 59.11 -24.74
C ARG A 885 57.60 58.16 -25.96
N GLU A 886 58.24 58.39 -27.12
CA GLU A 886 58.56 59.60 -27.92
C GLU A 886 59.32 59.16 -29.18
N SER A 887 59.02 59.77 -30.33
CA SER A 887 59.78 59.74 -31.60
C SER A 887 59.80 58.48 -32.50
N LEU A 888 60.03 58.78 -33.78
CA LEU A 888 60.55 57.99 -34.91
C LEU A 888 59.65 56.98 -35.68
N GLN A 889 59.63 57.24 -37.00
CA GLN A 889 58.96 56.54 -38.09
C GLN A 889 59.95 55.52 -38.75
N PRO A 890 59.79 55.10 -40.03
CA PRO A 890 59.00 53.92 -40.38
C PRO A 890 59.84 52.90 -41.19
N LYS A 891 59.23 51.78 -41.60
CA LYS A 891 59.24 51.28 -43.00
C LYS A 891 58.46 49.98 -43.13
N ARG A 892 57.80 49.82 -44.28
CA ARG A 892 57.12 48.58 -44.69
C ARG A 892 57.06 48.60 -46.22
N ASP A 893 57.78 47.71 -46.90
CA ASP A 893 57.63 47.52 -48.35
C ASP A 893 58.28 46.22 -48.88
N SER A 894 58.03 45.93 -50.16
CA SER A 894 58.70 44.93 -51.03
C SER A 894 58.63 43.43 -50.66
N LEU A 895 57.49 42.80 -50.99
CA LEU A 895 57.36 41.72 -51.99
C LEU A 895 58.43 40.60 -52.15
N GLN A 896 58.01 39.35 -51.90
CA GLN A 896 58.35 38.10 -52.66
C GLN A 896 59.83 37.59 -52.60
N PRO A 897 60.21 36.40 -53.16
CA PRO A 897 59.44 35.38 -53.91
C PRO A 897 59.60 33.89 -53.49
N LYS A 898 58.73 33.05 -54.09
CA LYS A 898 58.85 31.64 -54.60
C LYS A 898 59.83 30.59 -54.01
N ARG A 899 59.38 29.33 -54.20
CA ARG A 899 60.06 27.99 -54.17
C ARG A 899 60.02 27.20 -52.85
N SER A 900 60.03 25.86 -52.85
CA SER A 900 59.38 24.84 -53.73
C SER A 900 59.69 23.43 -53.20
N THR A 901 58.90 22.41 -53.59
CA THR A 901 59.29 20.98 -53.68
C THR A 901 59.64 20.27 -52.35
N THR A 902 59.51 18.96 -52.14
CA THR A 902 59.13 17.78 -52.97
C THR A 902 58.53 16.71 -52.00
N THR A 903 57.36 16.10 -52.25
CA THR A 903 57.13 14.68 -52.73
C THR A 903 57.77 13.56 -51.87
N THR A 904 57.23 12.35 -51.65
CA THR A 904 56.04 11.56 -52.09
C THR A 904 55.97 10.25 -51.23
N LYS A 905 55.16 9.18 -51.41
CA LYS A 905 54.15 8.66 -52.39
C LYS A 905 53.21 7.70 -51.59
N THR A 906 51.88 7.69 -51.77
CA THR A 906 51.03 6.68 -52.50
C THR A 906 51.14 5.21 -52.01
N THR A 907 50.27 4.23 -52.33
CA THR A 907 49.26 3.99 -53.38
C THR A 907 48.32 2.85 -52.88
N LYS A 908 47.12 2.51 -53.38
CA LYS A 908 46.21 2.96 -54.47
C LYS A 908 44.77 2.43 -54.14
N GLN A 909 43.75 2.78 -54.92
CA GLN A 909 42.52 1.97 -55.11
C GLN A 909 42.54 1.31 -56.50
N LYS A 910 41.87 0.16 -56.71
CA LYS A 910 40.62 0.01 -57.52
C LYS A 910 40.28 -1.44 -57.93
N SER A 911 38.96 -1.71 -57.94
CA SER A 911 38.15 -2.65 -58.76
C SER A 911 38.79 -3.61 -59.77
N PHE A 912 38.22 -4.83 -59.89
CA PHE A 912 37.43 -5.26 -61.07
C PHE A 912 36.43 -6.39 -60.72
N MET A 913 35.85 -7.11 -61.69
CA MET A 913 34.58 -7.87 -61.61
C MET A 913 34.66 -9.27 -62.27
N ASP A 914 33.55 -10.03 -62.20
CA ASP A 914 33.08 -11.13 -63.07
C ASP A 914 33.41 -12.64 -62.78
N ASP A 915 32.30 -13.40 -62.63
CA ASP A 915 31.90 -14.76 -63.07
C ASP A 915 32.78 -16.03 -62.97
N TYR A 916 32.22 -17.12 -62.39
CA TYR A 916 31.46 -18.16 -63.13
C TYR A 916 30.89 -19.32 -62.23
N ALA A 917 29.78 -19.97 -62.66
CA ALA A 917 29.22 -21.31 -62.31
C ALA A 917 29.07 -21.76 -60.82
N ALA A 918 27.95 -22.32 -60.31
CA ALA A 918 27.08 -23.44 -60.71
C ALA A 918 27.74 -24.84 -60.59
N THR A 919 27.12 -25.92 -60.07
CA THR A 919 25.72 -26.23 -59.65
C THR A 919 25.64 -26.58 -58.13
N ALA A 920 24.77 -27.36 -57.46
CA ALA A 920 23.66 -28.29 -57.78
C ALA A 920 22.64 -28.45 -56.60
N GLY A 921 21.80 -29.51 -56.60
CA GLY A 921 20.94 -30.00 -55.48
C GLY A 921 21.13 -31.52 -55.25
N PRO A 922 20.14 -32.32 -54.75
CA PRO A 922 18.72 -32.01 -54.42
C PRO A 922 18.16 -32.71 -53.13
N THR A 923 16.80 -32.80 -52.99
CA THR A 923 15.99 -33.79 -52.17
C THR A 923 16.08 -33.75 -50.62
N GLN A 924 15.10 -34.18 -49.78
CA GLN A 924 13.66 -34.57 -49.90
C GLN A 924 12.97 -34.65 -48.50
N GLY A 925 11.62 -34.73 -48.45
CA GLY A 925 10.81 -35.22 -47.30
C GLY A 925 10.33 -34.14 -46.30
N ILE A 926 9.05 -33.89 -45.95
CA ILE A 926 7.70 -34.53 -46.06
C ILE A 926 7.28 -35.45 -44.88
N ALA A 927 6.02 -35.24 -44.44
CA ALA A 927 5.23 -35.90 -43.38
C ALA A 927 5.60 -35.59 -41.91
N GLY A 928 4.66 -35.49 -40.95
CA GLY A 928 3.20 -35.32 -41.05
C GLY A 928 2.38 -36.17 -40.07
N LEU A 929 1.33 -35.57 -39.46
CA LEU A 929 0.17 -36.17 -38.74
C LEU A 929 0.52 -37.11 -37.55
N GLU A 930 -0.21 -37.14 -36.43
CA GLU A 930 -1.61 -36.80 -36.14
C GLU A 930 -1.79 -35.77 -34.99
#